data_AF-A0A496AJH6-F1
#
_entry.id   AF-A0A496AJH6-F1
#
_cell.length_a   1.000
_cell.length_b   1.000
_cell.length_c   1.000
_cell.angle_alpha   90.00
_cell.angle_beta   90.00
_cell.angle_gamma   90.00
#
_symmetry.space_group_name_H-M   'P 1'
#
loop_
_entity.id
_entity.type
_entity.pdbx_description
1 polymer ?
#
loop_
_entity_poly.entity_id
_entity_poly.type
_entity_poly.pdbx_seq_one_letter_code
_entity_poly.pdbx_strand_id
1 'polypeptide(L)'
;MKNMLKQDIVDTLQNLADAPLRDAATRLLNTLGYHSERTGYPALDAERWNRLRAVAPDKIRMDDWHAFHLLFQITDTEINRQEMLFEPAQLEKDLMLSYIFVAVKLAGENWTRTQLADITRFINTQIVQPIMVMFHHGDALTLAIINRRWDRRERTAAAVGGGRRHILEKVTLIKDINLRAPHRAHLDILAELSLDSLVQTEEVHSFETLHKAWENILNTEALNRKFYGELYAWYQWAIAECRFPDNAPQLQVIRLITRLLFIWFLKEKKLVPEELFEEEPAAGHLNQFSPETSDYYQAMLQNLFFATLNTPISERVFSRRDVQTHRDANKYRYADLLNTPDAFLAYLKQVPFVNGGLFDCLDTFETTRAGGIRVDCFTDDANAQRKLHVPAKLFFDKKAGLFPLFAHYKFTVEENTPIEQEVALDPELLGQVFENLLGVYNPETQSTARKATGSYYTPRQIVDYMVDEALIAYFLQKVEPFDGDKRFLEERLRDDLLAYEAQGNADEPNTHLIHEEELKPMIAAIDALKIIDPAVGSGAFPMGILNKLVLILQKLDPRNAHWKERQLRQAATIPDAHSREAALAGIEHVFSAANRYNDYGRKLYLIQNCIYGVDIQPVACQIAKLRFFISLAIEQEPDSEAENFGIRPLPNLETRFLAANTLLGLKGEPTLTSQKTQELERELVLNGERHFHAITRQQKQACKNRDEALRKALAAELREVGMPAADAEKIASWDRYDTHAVAEWFAPERMFGIWEGFDIVIGNPPYIRNHNLSVRERAALKNQFG
;
A
#
# COMPACT_ATOMS: atom_id res chain seq x y z
N MET A 1 -23.62 27.28 -9.62
CA MET A 1 -24.24 26.23 -8.79
C MET A 1 -23.20 25.38 -8.08
N LYS A 2 -22.35 24.57 -8.75
CA LYS A 2 -21.38 23.68 -8.05
C LYS A 2 -20.44 24.39 -7.04
N ASN A 3 -19.93 25.58 -7.36
CA ASN A 3 -19.07 26.32 -6.42
C ASN A 3 -19.82 26.92 -5.23
N MET A 4 -21.11 27.26 -5.38
CA MET A 4 -21.94 27.72 -4.26
C MET A 4 -22.24 26.56 -3.31
N LEU A 5 -22.68 25.41 -3.85
CA LEU A 5 -22.94 24.20 -3.05
C LEU A 5 -21.72 23.79 -2.23
N LYS A 6 -20.51 23.84 -2.82
CA LYS A 6 -19.28 23.53 -2.08
C LYS A 6 -19.02 24.49 -0.93
N GLN A 7 -19.33 25.77 -1.09
CA GLN A 7 -19.22 26.74 -0.01
C GLN A 7 -20.23 26.44 1.10
N ASP A 8 -21.48 26.14 0.75
CA ASP A 8 -22.51 25.76 1.72
C ASP A 8 -22.13 24.48 2.49
N ILE A 9 -21.49 23.51 1.81
CA ILE A 9 -20.92 22.30 2.45
C ILE A 9 -19.81 22.68 3.43
N VAL A 10 -18.89 23.59 3.07
CA VAL A 10 -17.82 24.05 3.97
C VAL A 10 -18.43 24.68 5.23
N ASP A 11 -19.41 25.57 5.06
CA ASP A 11 -20.02 26.30 6.16
C ASP A 11 -20.76 25.34 7.13
N THR A 12 -21.41 24.30 6.59
CA THR A 12 -22.10 23.28 7.39
C THR A 12 -21.16 22.30 8.08
N LEU A 13 -20.04 21.93 7.45
CA LEU A 13 -18.99 21.15 8.10
C LEU A 13 -18.35 21.92 9.26
N GLN A 14 -18.06 23.21 9.08
CA GLN A 14 -17.54 24.06 10.15
C GLN A 14 -18.54 24.19 11.30
N ASN A 15 -19.85 24.29 11.00
CA ASN A 15 -20.88 24.30 12.03
C ASN A 15 -20.92 22.97 12.83
N LEU A 16 -20.60 21.84 12.20
CA LEU A 16 -20.61 20.53 12.83
C LEU A 16 -19.51 20.34 13.88
N ALA A 17 -18.46 21.17 13.86
CA ALA A 17 -17.44 21.18 14.91
C ALA A 17 -17.97 21.69 16.27
N ASP A 18 -18.86 22.69 16.25
CA ASP A 18 -19.26 23.43 17.46
C ASP A 18 -20.72 23.18 17.89
N ALA A 19 -21.60 22.83 16.95
CA ALA A 19 -23.03 22.68 17.23
C ALA A 19 -23.40 21.27 17.76
N PRO A 20 -24.58 21.10 18.38
CA PRO A 20 -25.07 19.77 18.77
C PRO A 20 -25.12 18.82 17.56
N LEU A 21 -24.52 17.64 17.71
CA LEU A 21 -24.28 16.69 16.61
C LEU A 21 -25.54 16.40 15.79
N ARG A 22 -26.68 16.16 16.44
CA ARG A 22 -27.97 15.90 15.78
C ARG A 22 -28.37 17.02 14.82
N ASP A 23 -28.34 18.26 15.29
CA ASP A 23 -28.77 19.41 14.50
C ASP A 23 -27.79 19.69 13.36
N ALA A 24 -26.49 19.62 13.64
CA ALA A 24 -25.46 19.88 12.66
C ALA A 24 -25.41 18.82 11.57
N ALA A 25 -25.48 17.53 11.92
CA ALA A 25 -25.51 16.44 10.96
C ALA A 25 -26.77 16.50 10.08
N THR A 26 -27.92 16.86 10.65
CA THR A 26 -29.16 17.08 9.90
C THR A 26 -29.01 18.24 8.91
N ARG A 27 -28.40 19.36 9.33
CA ARG A 27 -28.14 20.51 8.43
C ARG A 27 -27.23 20.15 7.25
N LEU A 28 -26.18 19.36 7.49
CA LEU A 28 -25.30 18.89 6.43
C LEU A 28 -26.09 18.05 5.42
N LEU A 29 -26.87 17.07 5.88
CA LEU A 29 -27.67 16.23 4.99
C LEU A 29 -28.72 17.03 4.21
N ASN A 30 -29.38 18.00 4.85
CA ASN A 30 -30.29 18.94 4.19
C ASN A 30 -29.59 19.73 3.08
N THR A 31 -28.36 20.20 3.33
CA THR A 31 -27.55 20.92 2.33
C THR A 31 -27.18 20.04 1.14
N LEU A 32 -27.04 18.74 1.37
CA LEU A 32 -26.87 17.74 0.31
C LEU A 32 -28.19 17.35 -0.38
N GLY A 33 -29.33 17.92 0.02
CA GLY A 33 -30.63 17.66 -0.59
C GLY A 33 -31.45 16.55 0.07
N TYR A 34 -30.94 15.93 1.13
CA TYR A 34 -31.63 14.85 1.86
C TYR A 34 -32.50 15.42 2.98
N HIS A 35 -33.82 15.30 2.84
CA HIS A 35 -34.80 15.85 3.78
C HIS A 35 -35.89 14.83 4.06
N SER A 36 -36.37 14.78 5.31
CA SER A 36 -37.56 14.01 5.69
C SER A 36 -38.18 14.58 6.96
N GLU A 37 -39.52 14.56 7.04
CA GLU A 37 -40.26 14.87 8.26
C GLU A 37 -40.25 13.69 9.27
N ARG A 38 -39.86 12.47 8.83
CA ARG A 38 -39.72 11.26 9.65
C ARG A 38 -38.43 11.29 10.45
N THR A 39 -38.42 12.03 11.55
CA THR A 39 -37.22 12.23 12.39
C THR A 39 -37.14 11.27 13.57
N GLY A 40 -35.92 10.99 14.03
CA GLY A 40 -35.71 10.35 15.34
C GLY A 40 -36.00 11.31 16.48
N TYR A 41 -36.23 10.75 17.67
CA TYR A 41 -36.46 11.53 18.89
C TYR A 41 -35.69 10.93 20.06
N PRO A 42 -35.37 11.71 21.10
CA PRO A 42 -34.43 11.30 22.17
C PRO A 42 -34.79 9.98 22.87
N ALA A 43 -36.07 9.68 23.06
CA ALA A 43 -36.48 8.43 23.68
C ALA A 43 -36.23 7.20 22.78
N LEU A 44 -36.37 7.35 21.46
CA LEU A 44 -36.04 6.30 20.48
C LEU A 44 -34.53 6.08 20.36
N ASP A 45 -33.74 7.17 20.40
CA ASP A 45 -32.28 7.09 20.48
C ASP A 45 -31.85 6.27 21.70
N ALA A 46 -32.41 6.58 22.88
CA ALA A 46 -32.10 5.89 24.12
C ALA A 46 -32.51 4.40 24.09
N GLU A 47 -33.71 4.10 23.57
CA GLU A 47 -34.17 2.71 23.37
C GLU A 47 -33.18 1.92 22.50
N ARG A 48 -32.75 2.51 21.38
CA ARG A 48 -31.85 1.87 20.40
C ARG A 48 -30.43 1.74 20.94
N TRP A 49 -29.90 2.78 21.57
CA TRP A 49 -28.59 2.74 22.23
C TRP A 49 -28.51 1.62 23.25
N ASN A 50 -29.52 1.48 24.11
CA ASN A 50 -29.54 0.44 25.14
C ASN A 50 -29.58 -0.97 24.53
N ARG A 51 -30.31 -1.17 23.41
CA ARG A 51 -30.29 -2.44 22.68
C ARG A 51 -28.93 -2.74 22.07
N LEU A 52 -28.31 -1.76 21.43
CA LEU A 52 -26.96 -1.90 20.86
C LEU A 52 -25.96 -2.26 21.97
N ARG A 53 -25.96 -1.51 23.07
CA ARG A 53 -25.07 -1.75 24.22
C ARG A 53 -25.24 -3.13 24.84
N ALA A 54 -26.45 -3.68 24.85
CA ALA A 54 -26.73 -5.00 25.43
C ALA A 54 -26.11 -6.17 24.63
N VAL A 55 -25.80 -5.98 23.36
CA VAL A 55 -25.29 -7.05 22.46
C VAL A 55 -23.97 -6.69 21.79
N ALA A 56 -23.35 -5.56 22.16
CA ALA A 56 -22.12 -5.07 21.55
C ALA A 56 -20.91 -5.88 22.02
N PRO A 57 -20.16 -6.53 21.12
CA PRO A 57 -18.88 -7.14 21.47
C PRO A 57 -17.85 -6.08 21.90
N ASP A 58 -16.87 -6.48 22.72
CA ASP A 58 -15.80 -5.61 23.23
C ASP A 58 -15.09 -4.81 22.14
N LYS A 59 -14.86 -5.42 20.96
CA LYS A 59 -14.19 -4.78 19.82
C LYS A 59 -14.92 -3.53 19.28
N ILE A 60 -16.23 -3.39 19.52
CA ILE A 60 -17.04 -2.24 19.12
C ILE A 60 -16.75 -1.01 20.01
N ARG A 61 -16.11 -1.22 21.17
CA ARG A 61 -15.71 -0.16 22.11
C ARG A 61 -16.87 0.76 22.46
N MET A 62 -17.99 0.16 22.87
CA MET A 62 -19.25 0.88 23.08
C MET A 62 -19.17 1.96 24.18
N ASP A 63 -18.21 1.85 25.10
CA ASP A 63 -17.95 2.85 26.14
C ASP A 63 -17.27 4.11 25.61
N ASP A 64 -16.63 4.04 24.44
CA ASP A 64 -16.04 5.20 23.77
C ASP A 64 -17.08 5.95 22.90
N TRP A 65 -18.34 5.52 22.90
CA TRP A 65 -19.41 6.26 22.22
C TRP A 65 -19.97 7.30 23.20
N HIS A 66 -19.90 8.56 22.80
CA HIS A 66 -20.45 9.69 23.56
C HIS A 66 -21.90 10.01 23.19
N ALA A 67 -22.32 9.73 21.96
CA ALA A 67 -23.70 9.96 21.51
C ALA A 67 -24.09 9.07 20.34
N PHE A 68 -25.40 8.80 20.20
CA PHE A 68 -26.01 8.14 19.05
C PHE A 68 -27.35 8.80 18.76
N HIS A 69 -27.53 9.19 17.51
CA HIS A 69 -28.73 9.88 17.05
C HIS A 69 -29.26 9.25 15.79
N LEU A 70 -30.53 8.84 15.84
CA LEU A 70 -31.31 8.60 14.63
C LEU A 70 -31.74 9.97 14.09
N LEU A 71 -31.25 10.34 12.91
CA LEU A 71 -31.54 11.65 12.31
C LEU A 71 -32.92 11.61 11.66
N PHE A 72 -33.04 10.91 10.53
CA PHE A 72 -34.30 10.75 9.81
C PHE A 72 -34.27 9.55 8.84
N GLN A 73 -35.43 9.23 8.29
CA GLN A 73 -35.68 8.10 7.39
C GLN A 73 -36.23 8.59 6.05
N ILE A 74 -35.53 8.31 4.94
CA ILE A 74 -35.98 8.67 3.60
C ILE A 74 -36.64 7.47 2.91
N THR A 75 -37.72 7.73 2.18
CA THR A 75 -38.53 6.78 1.41
C THR A 75 -38.48 7.07 -0.09
N ASP A 76 -38.93 6.11 -0.93
CA ASP A 76 -39.01 6.28 -2.39
C ASP A 76 -39.81 7.51 -2.82
N THR A 77 -40.81 7.93 -2.04
CA THR A 77 -41.71 9.04 -2.37
C THR A 77 -41.05 10.39 -2.15
N GLU A 78 -40.24 10.51 -1.08
CA GLU A 78 -39.44 11.71 -0.80
C GLU A 78 -38.29 11.86 -1.82
N ILE A 79 -37.68 10.75 -2.25
CA ILE A 79 -36.65 10.75 -3.31
C ILE A 79 -37.24 11.27 -4.64
N ASN A 80 -38.46 10.87 -4.97
CA ASN A 80 -39.15 11.30 -6.19
C ASN A 80 -39.77 12.71 -6.12
N ARG A 81 -39.66 13.41 -4.98
CA ARG A 81 -40.32 14.71 -4.74
C ARG A 81 -41.83 14.69 -5.03
N GLN A 82 -42.49 13.55 -4.79
CA GLN A 82 -43.95 13.47 -4.87
C GLN A 82 -44.54 13.92 -3.53
N GLU A 83 -45.33 14.99 -3.53
CA GLU A 83 -46.03 15.46 -2.32
C GLU A 83 -47.02 14.39 -1.84
N MET A 84 -46.77 13.83 -0.65
CA MET A 84 -47.73 13.02 0.09
C MET A 84 -48.58 13.95 0.98
N LEU A 85 -49.91 13.84 0.91
CA LEU A 85 -50.84 14.66 1.69
C LEU A 85 -50.82 14.38 3.20
N PHE A 86 -50.18 13.30 3.64
CA PHE A 86 -50.06 12.91 5.05
C PHE A 86 -48.77 12.11 5.27
N GLU A 87 -47.76 12.73 5.91
CA GLU A 87 -46.56 12.02 6.37
C GLU A 87 -46.60 11.80 7.90
N PRO A 88 -46.19 10.62 8.39
CA PRO A 88 -45.98 10.40 9.81
C PRO A 88 -44.71 11.13 10.27
N ALA A 89 -44.79 11.89 11.38
CA ALA A 89 -43.65 12.64 11.91
C ALA A 89 -42.59 11.78 12.65
N GLN A 90 -42.74 10.46 12.69
CA GLN A 90 -41.90 9.52 13.45
C GLN A 90 -41.36 8.40 12.57
N LEU A 91 -40.16 7.89 12.88
CA LEU A 91 -39.56 6.71 12.25
C LEU A 91 -40.48 5.49 12.32
N GLU A 92 -40.70 4.84 11.18
CA GLU A 92 -41.52 3.62 11.09
C GLU A 92 -40.65 2.36 11.13
N LYS A 93 -40.94 1.47 12.09
CA LYS A 93 -40.15 0.24 12.32
C LYS A 93 -40.29 -0.79 11.18
N ASP A 94 -41.41 -0.78 10.44
CA ASP A 94 -41.76 -1.81 9.45
C ASP A 94 -41.60 -1.36 7.98
N LEU A 95 -41.10 -0.15 7.73
CA LEU A 95 -40.96 0.37 6.37
C LEU A 95 -39.66 -0.11 5.72
N MET A 96 -39.73 -1.28 5.07
CA MET A 96 -38.57 -2.02 4.54
C MET A 96 -37.86 -1.33 3.36
N LEU A 97 -38.54 -0.40 2.67
CA LEU A 97 -38.01 0.35 1.52
C LEU A 97 -37.69 1.80 1.95
N SER A 98 -36.71 1.93 2.84
CA SER A 98 -36.27 3.24 3.35
C SER A 98 -34.81 3.24 3.75
N TYR A 99 -34.21 4.42 3.72
CA TYR A 99 -32.82 4.66 4.11
C TYR A 99 -32.79 5.43 5.44
N ILE A 100 -32.06 4.93 6.44
CA ILE A 100 -31.93 5.60 7.74
C ILE A 100 -30.57 6.29 7.85
N PHE A 101 -30.57 7.54 8.28
CA PHE A 101 -29.35 8.30 8.59
C PHE A 101 -29.11 8.31 10.10
N VAL A 102 -27.89 7.93 10.50
CA VAL A 102 -27.46 7.85 11.90
C VAL A 102 -26.24 8.71 12.10
N ALA A 103 -26.17 9.45 13.21
CA ALA A 103 -24.95 10.13 13.65
C ALA A 103 -24.46 9.55 14.98
N VAL A 104 -23.16 9.27 15.07
CA VAL A 104 -22.50 8.72 16.25
C VAL A 104 -21.34 9.63 16.65
N LYS A 105 -21.29 10.05 17.92
CA LYS A 105 -20.14 10.76 18.48
C LYS A 105 -19.23 9.77 19.17
N LEU A 106 -17.97 9.70 18.76
CA LEU A 106 -16.95 8.84 19.34
C LEU A 106 -15.93 9.65 20.14
N ALA A 107 -15.30 9.02 21.12
CA ALA A 107 -14.24 9.58 21.93
C ALA A 107 -12.89 9.53 21.20
N GLY A 108 -12.06 10.56 21.39
CA GLY A 108 -10.74 10.66 20.77
C GLY A 108 -10.77 10.95 19.26
N GLU A 109 -9.59 10.96 18.64
CA GLU A 109 -9.38 11.33 17.24
C GLU A 109 -8.90 10.16 16.36
N ASN A 110 -8.40 9.09 16.98
CA ASN A 110 -7.68 8.01 16.29
C ASN A 110 -8.55 6.76 16.14
N TRP A 111 -9.52 6.80 15.23
CA TRP A 111 -10.31 5.63 14.82
C TRP A 111 -9.80 5.08 13.49
N THR A 112 -9.48 3.78 13.47
CA THR A 112 -9.01 3.11 12.26
C THR A 112 -10.16 2.83 11.30
N ARG A 113 -9.86 2.63 10.01
CA ARG A 113 -10.88 2.28 9.01
C ARG A 113 -11.65 1.03 9.40
N THR A 114 -10.94 0.01 9.89
CA THR A 114 -11.52 -1.27 10.33
C THR A 114 -12.45 -1.11 11.53
N GLN A 115 -12.10 -0.27 12.52
CA GLN A 115 -12.99 -0.01 13.66
C GLN A 115 -14.31 0.65 13.23
N LEU A 116 -14.24 1.67 12.37
CA LEU A 116 -15.44 2.36 11.87
C LEU A 116 -16.29 1.45 10.97
N ALA A 117 -15.66 0.59 10.18
CA ALA A 117 -16.35 -0.41 9.37
C ALA A 117 -17.04 -1.47 10.25
N ASP A 118 -16.38 -1.96 11.30
CA ASP A 118 -16.95 -2.90 12.26
C ASP A 118 -18.16 -2.32 12.99
N ILE A 119 -18.09 -1.06 13.44
CA ILE A 119 -19.22 -0.35 14.02
C ILE A 119 -20.38 -0.25 13.01
N THR A 120 -20.07 0.13 11.77
CA THR A 120 -21.07 0.26 10.70
C THR A 120 -21.79 -1.06 10.45
N ARG A 121 -21.04 -2.16 10.33
CA ARG A 121 -21.60 -3.51 10.19
C ARG A 121 -22.46 -3.86 11.40
N PHE A 122 -21.94 -3.69 12.61
CA PHE A 122 -22.64 -3.99 13.85
C PHE A 122 -24.01 -3.29 13.89
N ILE A 123 -24.06 -1.97 13.66
CA ILE A 123 -25.32 -1.21 13.61
C ILE A 123 -26.27 -1.80 12.54
N ASN A 124 -25.74 -2.14 11.36
CA ASN A 124 -26.52 -2.70 10.25
C ASN A 124 -26.99 -4.15 10.50
N THR A 125 -26.35 -4.93 11.40
CA THR A 125 -26.87 -6.24 11.81
C THR A 125 -28.11 -6.14 12.70
N GLN A 126 -28.26 -5.01 13.43
CA GLN A 126 -29.33 -4.80 14.41
C GLN A 126 -30.54 -4.06 13.82
N ILE A 127 -30.44 -3.59 12.57
CA ILE A 127 -31.46 -2.79 11.91
C ILE A 127 -31.69 -3.30 10.48
N VAL A 128 -32.95 -3.63 10.18
CA VAL A 128 -33.35 -4.25 8.92
C VAL A 128 -33.24 -3.26 7.75
N GLN A 129 -33.47 -1.97 7.98
CA GLN A 129 -33.29 -0.91 6.99
C GLN A 129 -31.80 -0.61 6.75
N PRO A 130 -31.38 -0.29 5.51
CA PRO A 130 -30.03 0.18 5.21
C PRO A 130 -29.70 1.51 5.88
N ILE A 131 -28.45 1.64 6.37
CA ILE A 131 -28.01 2.77 7.18
C ILE A 131 -26.76 3.40 6.61
N MET A 132 -26.74 4.73 6.61
CA MET A 132 -25.53 5.56 6.47
C MET A 132 -25.20 6.06 7.87
N VAL A 133 -23.96 5.81 8.29
CA VAL A 133 -23.47 6.22 9.60
C VAL A 133 -22.53 7.39 9.42
N MET A 134 -22.79 8.47 10.15
CA MET A 134 -21.95 9.65 10.26
C MET A 134 -21.21 9.60 11.59
N PHE A 135 -19.90 9.39 11.56
CA PHE A 135 -19.06 9.37 12.75
C PHE A 135 -18.42 10.73 12.97
N HIS A 136 -18.72 11.35 14.11
CA HIS A 136 -17.98 12.52 14.59
C HIS A 136 -16.94 12.05 15.61
N HIS A 137 -15.65 12.28 15.32
CA HIS A 137 -14.53 11.93 16.19
C HIS A 137 -13.42 12.98 16.03
N GLY A 138 -12.85 13.47 17.14
CA GLY A 138 -11.96 14.64 17.11
C GLY A 138 -12.56 15.86 16.39
N ASP A 139 -11.76 16.50 15.54
CA ASP A 139 -12.14 17.57 14.60
C ASP A 139 -12.52 17.00 13.19
N ALA A 140 -12.99 15.75 13.12
CA ALA A 140 -13.26 15.05 11.87
C ALA A 140 -14.66 14.40 11.80
N LEU A 141 -15.17 14.30 10.57
CA LEU A 141 -16.37 13.55 10.20
C LEU A 141 -16.02 12.41 9.26
N THR A 142 -16.48 11.20 9.55
CA THR A 142 -16.40 10.06 8.63
C THR A 142 -17.80 9.61 8.22
N LEU A 143 -18.04 9.48 6.91
CA LEU A 143 -19.26 8.88 6.38
C LEU A 143 -19.02 7.42 6.03
N ALA A 144 -19.89 6.53 6.49
CA ALA A 144 -19.82 5.10 6.18
C ALA A 144 -21.15 4.58 5.63
N ILE A 145 -21.06 3.84 4.53
CA ILE A 145 -22.18 3.20 3.85
C ILE A 145 -21.84 1.73 3.71
N ILE A 146 -22.82 0.85 3.94
CA ILE A 146 -22.65 -0.58 3.71
C ILE A 146 -23.53 -1.06 2.56
N ASN A 147 -22.94 -1.84 1.66
CA ASN A 147 -23.68 -2.48 0.59
C ASN A 147 -24.39 -3.72 1.13
N ARG A 148 -25.60 -3.95 0.64
CA ARG A 148 -26.45 -5.06 1.08
C ARG A 148 -26.97 -5.81 -0.13
N ARG A 149 -26.79 -7.13 -0.16
CA ARG A 149 -27.43 -7.99 -1.17
C ARG A 149 -28.44 -8.94 -0.54
N TRP A 150 -29.41 -9.34 -1.35
CA TRP A 150 -30.34 -10.40 -1.00
C TRP A 150 -29.67 -11.77 -1.07
N ASP A 151 -29.88 -12.64 -0.08
CA ASP A 151 -29.43 -14.02 -0.17
C ASP A 151 -30.19 -14.76 -1.28
N ARG A 152 -29.46 -15.32 -2.25
CA ARG A 152 -30.03 -16.07 -3.38
C ARG A 152 -30.60 -17.42 -2.96
N ARG A 153 -30.17 -18.01 -1.84
CA ARG A 153 -30.58 -19.35 -1.38
C ARG A 153 -31.97 -19.37 -0.74
N GLU A 154 -32.47 -18.23 -0.26
CA GLU A 154 -33.78 -18.13 0.40
C GLU A 154 -34.94 -17.74 -0.53
N ARG A 155 -34.70 -17.48 -1.83
CA ARG A 155 -35.79 -17.28 -2.81
C ARG A 155 -36.77 -18.46 -2.85
N THR A 156 -36.31 -19.65 -2.52
CA THR A 156 -37.11 -20.88 -2.40
C THR A 156 -37.69 -21.12 -1.00
N ALA A 157 -37.15 -20.49 0.06
CA ALA A 157 -37.60 -20.66 1.45
C ALA A 157 -38.65 -19.62 1.91
N ALA A 158 -38.89 -18.57 1.11
CA ALA A 158 -39.90 -17.55 1.36
C ALA A 158 -41.36 -18.07 1.45
N ALA A 159 -41.60 -19.36 1.16
CA ALA A 159 -42.89 -20.01 1.36
C ALA A 159 -43.17 -20.41 2.83
N VAL A 160 -42.16 -20.41 3.72
CA VAL A 160 -42.30 -20.88 5.11
C VAL A 160 -41.67 -19.88 6.07
N GLY A 161 -42.26 -18.69 6.21
CA GLY A 161 -42.20 -17.84 7.42
C GLY A 161 -40.83 -17.44 8.02
N GLY A 162 -39.70 -17.80 7.42
CA GLY A 162 -38.36 -17.43 7.85
C GLY A 162 -38.05 -16.00 7.42
N GLY A 163 -37.60 -15.18 8.37
CA GLY A 163 -37.24 -13.78 8.13
C GLY A 163 -36.18 -13.65 7.04
N ARG A 164 -36.41 -12.72 6.10
CA ARG A 164 -35.49 -12.40 4.99
C ARG A 164 -34.18 -11.87 5.55
N ARG A 165 -33.07 -12.59 5.36
CA ARG A 165 -31.74 -12.14 5.83
C ARG A 165 -30.98 -11.44 4.69
N HIS A 166 -30.52 -10.21 4.93
CA HIS A 166 -29.61 -9.51 4.02
C HIS A 166 -28.17 -9.97 4.31
N ILE A 167 -27.39 -10.22 3.26
CA ILE A 167 -25.94 -10.40 3.38
C ILE A 167 -25.33 -9.00 3.34
N LEU A 168 -24.67 -8.62 4.43
CA LEU A 168 -23.86 -7.41 4.49
C LEU A 168 -22.61 -7.63 3.65
N GLU A 169 -22.31 -6.69 2.76
CA GLU A 169 -21.14 -6.74 1.89
C GLU A 169 -20.12 -5.68 2.33
N LYS A 170 -19.51 -5.01 1.34
CA LYS A 170 -18.42 -4.07 1.52
C LYS A 170 -18.90 -2.81 2.24
N VAL A 171 -18.13 -2.35 3.22
CA VAL A 171 -18.29 -1.02 3.81
C VAL A 171 -17.44 -0.03 3.02
N THR A 172 -18.05 1.08 2.59
CA THR A 172 -17.39 2.17 1.89
C THR A 172 -17.37 3.40 2.80
N LEU A 173 -16.18 3.98 2.99
CA LEU A 173 -15.97 5.13 3.87
C LEU A 173 -15.46 6.35 3.09
N ILE A 174 -15.96 7.53 3.45
CA ILE A 174 -15.28 8.80 3.23
C ILE A 174 -14.72 9.20 4.60
N LYS A 175 -13.45 8.87 4.82
CA LYS A 175 -12.82 8.91 6.14
C LYS A 175 -12.19 10.27 6.41
N ASP A 176 -12.31 10.73 7.66
CA ASP A 176 -11.62 11.86 8.25
C ASP A 176 -11.77 13.18 7.46
N ILE A 177 -13.01 13.56 7.15
CA ILE A 177 -13.32 14.88 6.63
C ILE A 177 -13.04 15.91 7.73
N ASN A 178 -11.95 16.65 7.60
CA ASN A 178 -11.61 17.73 8.52
C ASN A 178 -12.71 18.79 8.53
N LEU A 179 -13.26 19.08 9.70
CA LEU A 179 -14.41 19.98 9.86
C LEU A 179 -14.05 21.46 9.66
N ARG A 180 -12.80 21.84 9.93
CA ARG A 180 -12.34 23.24 9.87
C ARG A 180 -11.75 23.59 8.52
N ALA A 181 -10.97 22.66 7.95
CA ALA A 181 -10.28 22.79 6.69
C ALA A 181 -10.51 21.53 5.83
N PRO A 182 -11.73 21.33 5.30
CA PRO A 182 -12.06 20.14 4.53
C PRO A 182 -11.23 20.04 3.25
N HIS A 183 -10.73 18.84 2.97
CA HIS A 183 -9.96 18.56 1.76
C HIS A 183 -10.84 18.78 0.51
N ARG A 184 -10.27 19.34 -0.56
CA ARG A 184 -10.99 19.59 -1.82
C ARG A 184 -11.68 18.34 -2.36
N ALA A 185 -10.98 17.20 -2.35
CA ALA A 185 -11.55 15.92 -2.79
C ALA A 185 -12.81 15.53 -1.99
N HIS A 186 -12.85 15.78 -0.68
CA HIS A 186 -14.04 15.50 0.13
C HIS A 186 -15.20 16.41 -0.28
N LEU A 187 -14.94 17.69 -0.53
CA LEU A 187 -15.96 18.63 -1.01
C LEU A 187 -16.49 18.22 -2.39
N ASP A 188 -15.61 17.74 -3.27
CA ASP A 188 -15.98 17.22 -4.59
C ASP A 188 -16.89 15.99 -4.47
N ILE A 189 -16.50 15.01 -3.65
CA ILE A 189 -17.30 13.79 -3.39
C ILE A 189 -18.64 14.14 -2.75
N LEU A 190 -18.67 14.99 -1.72
CA LEU A 190 -19.92 15.40 -1.05
C LEU A 190 -20.86 16.15 -2.02
N ALA A 191 -20.32 17.04 -2.86
CA ALA A 191 -21.11 17.74 -3.85
C ALA A 191 -21.70 16.79 -4.91
N GLU A 192 -20.93 15.79 -5.35
CA GLU A 192 -21.41 14.76 -6.27
C GLU A 192 -22.47 13.85 -5.62
N LEU A 193 -22.32 13.54 -4.32
CA LEU A 193 -23.31 12.81 -3.52
C LEU A 193 -24.59 13.60 -3.23
N SER A 194 -24.67 14.90 -3.57
CA SER A 194 -25.91 15.66 -3.36
C SER A 194 -27.04 15.10 -4.22
N LEU A 195 -28.26 15.06 -3.68
CA LEU A 195 -29.43 14.50 -4.39
C LEU A 195 -29.69 15.25 -5.71
N ASP A 196 -29.50 16.57 -5.74
CA ASP A 196 -29.62 17.36 -6.97
C ASP A 196 -28.59 16.98 -8.03
N SER A 197 -27.35 16.72 -7.64
CA SER A 197 -26.31 16.24 -8.56
C SER A 197 -26.67 14.85 -9.07
N LEU A 198 -27.06 13.96 -8.17
CA LEU A 198 -27.44 12.58 -8.47
C LEU A 198 -28.60 12.49 -9.46
N VAL A 199 -29.68 13.24 -9.25
CA VAL A 199 -30.84 13.26 -10.15
C VAL A 199 -30.50 13.82 -11.54
N GLN A 200 -29.47 14.68 -11.64
CA GLN A 200 -29.01 15.22 -12.92
C GLN A 200 -28.10 14.27 -13.68
N THR A 201 -27.30 13.46 -12.98
CA THR A 201 -26.28 12.59 -13.58
C THR A 201 -26.70 11.14 -13.71
N GLU A 202 -27.60 10.67 -12.86
CA GLU A 202 -28.04 9.28 -12.72
C GLU A 202 -29.58 9.23 -12.66
N GLU A 203 -30.21 8.14 -13.12
CA GLU A 203 -31.67 7.95 -13.04
C GLU A 203 -32.10 7.56 -11.61
N VAL A 204 -32.07 8.52 -10.69
CA VAL A 204 -32.46 8.31 -9.28
C VAL A 204 -33.96 8.52 -9.09
N HIS A 205 -34.71 7.43 -8.95
CA HIS A 205 -36.18 7.42 -8.79
C HIS A 205 -36.69 6.50 -7.68
N SER A 206 -35.78 5.90 -6.91
CA SER A 206 -36.08 4.94 -5.85
C SER A 206 -34.87 4.80 -4.93
N PHE A 207 -35.08 4.21 -3.77
CA PHE A 207 -34.07 3.77 -2.83
C PHE A 207 -32.97 2.94 -3.51
N GLU A 208 -33.35 1.97 -4.35
CA GLU A 208 -32.38 1.07 -5.01
C GLU A 208 -31.51 1.83 -6.01
N THR A 209 -32.11 2.74 -6.79
CA THR A 209 -31.37 3.58 -7.75
C THR A 209 -30.51 4.63 -7.04
N LEU A 210 -30.95 5.17 -5.90
CA LEU A 210 -30.16 6.09 -5.09
C LEU A 210 -28.91 5.40 -4.54
N HIS A 211 -29.07 4.20 -3.99
CA HIS A 211 -27.95 3.42 -3.46
C HIS A 211 -26.96 3.05 -4.57
N LYS A 212 -27.43 2.60 -5.74
CA LYS A 212 -26.56 2.35 -6.90
C LYS A 212 -25.81 3.60 -7.36
N ALA A 213 -26.46 4.76 -7.33
CA ALA A 213 -25.82 6.02 -7.70
C ALA A 213 -24.73 6.41 -6.68
N TRP A 214 -24.94 6.18 -5.38
CA TRP A 214 -23.87 6.31 -4.37
C TRP A 214 -22.74 5.31 -4.61
N GLU A 215 -23.04 4.04 -4.89
CA GLU A 215 -22.02 3.03 -5.22
C GLU A 215 -21.17 3.45 -6.42
N ASN A 216 -21.78 4.05 -7.44
CA ASN A 216 -21.08 4.56 -8.63
C ASN A 216 -20.13 5.70 -8.30
N ILE A 217 -20.56 6.69 -7.50
CA ILE A 217 -19.72 7.83 -7.09
C ILE A 217 -18.58 7.39 -6.17
N LEU A 218 -18.87 6.48 -5.25
CA LEU A 218 -17.93 5.98 -4.26
C LEU A 218 -17.07 4.82 -4.80
N ASN A 219 -17.08 4.62 -6.12
CA ASN A 219 -16.32 3.59 -6.78
C ASN A 219 -14.84 3.98 -6.88
N THR A 220 -14.02 3.34 -6.06
CA THR A 220 -12.55 3.53 -6.02
C THR A 220 -11.87 3.20 -7.35
N GLU A 221 -12.36 2.22 -8.11
CA GLU A 221 -11.80 1.93 -9.44
C GLU A 221 -12.09 3.05 -10.44
N ALA A 222 -13.27 3.68 -10.37
CA ALA A 222 -13.60 4.83 -11.21
C ALA A 222 -12.70 6.03 -10.86
N LEU A 223 -12.49 6.28 -9.57
CA LEU A 223 -11.56 7.31 -9.07
C LEU A 223 -10.13 7.06 -9.59
N ASN A 224 -9.63 5.83 -9.45
CA ASN A 224 -8.29 5.44 -9.91
C ASN A 224 -8.13 5.63 -11.43
N ARG A 225 -9.15 5.24 -12.22
CA ARG A 225 -9.15 5.45 -13.68
C ARG A 225 -9.10 6.92 -14.07
N LYS A 226 -9.83 7.79 -13.35
CA LYS A 226 -9.84 9.24 -13.59
C LYS A 226 -8.46 9.85 -13.28
N PHE A 227 -7.93 9.56 -12.08
CA PHE A 227 -6.60 10.01 -11.67
C PHE A 227 -5.52 9.58 -12.68
N TYR A 228 -5.56 8.33 -13.12
CA TYR A 228 -4.65 7.81 -14.13
C TYR A 228 -4.74 8.60 -15.45
N GLY A 229 -5.94 8.87 -15.95
CA GLY A 229 -6.11 9.60 -17.20
C GLY A 229 -5.46 10.99 -17.15
N GLU A 230 -5.61 11.68 -16.04
CA GLU A 230 -5.01 13.00 -15.79
C GLU A 230 -3.49 12.90 -15.59
N LEU A 231 -3.00 11.91 -14.84
CA LEU A 231 -1.57 11.67 -14.65
C LEU A 231 -0.88 11.23 -15.95
N TYR A 232 -1.55 10.50 -16.82
CA TYR A 232 -1.03 10.14 -18.13
C TYR A 232 -0.92 11.36 -19.05
N ALA A 233 -1.93 12.24 -19.03
CA ALA A 233 -1.85 13.51 -19.75
C ALA A 233 -0.66 14.35 -19.25
N TRP A 234 -0.45 14.41 -17.93
CA TRP A 234 0.73 15.02 -17.33
C TRP A 234 2.03 14.38 -17.81
N TYR A 235 2.10 13.05 -17.80
CA TYR A 235 3.28 12.29 -18.24
C TYR A 235 3.66 12.61 -19.70
N GLN A 236 2.70 12.65 -20.61
CA GLN A 236 2.94 13.02 -22.02
C GLN A 236 3.46 14.45 -22.14
N TRP A 237 2.89 15.38 -21.38
CA TRP A 237 3.36 16.76 -21.33
C TRP A 237 4.79 16.85 -20.77
N ALA A 238 5.08 16.16 -19.67
CA ALA A 238 6.39 16.15 -19.03
C ALA A 238 7.49 15.59 -19.95
N ILE A 239 7.22 14.52 -20.70
CA ILE A 239 8.18 13.99 -21.69
C ILE A 239 8.52 15.03 -22.77
N ALA A 240 7.55 15.81 -23.21
CA ALA A 240 7.76 16.83 -24.24
C ALA A 240 8.58 18.03 -23.74
N GLU A 241 8.45 18.37 -22.46
CA GLU A 241 9.11 19.53 -21.84
C GLU A 241 10.48 19.21 -21.21
N CYS A 242 10.69 17.96 -20.76
CA CYS A 242 11.91 17.59 -20.05
C CYS A 242 13.06 17.21 -21.00
N ARG A 243 14.28 17.53 -20.58
CA ARG A 243 15.51 17.03 -21.19
C ARG A 243 16.34 16.30 -20.14
N PHE A 244 16.63 15.03 -20.39
CA PHE A 244 17.52 14.22 -19.57
C PHE A 244 18.81 13.87 -20.33
N PRO A 245 19.93 13.59 -19.64
CA PRO A 245 21.23 13.39 -20.28
C PRO A 245 21.35 12.11 -21.12
N ASP A 246 20.52 11.11 -20.86
CA ASP A 246 20.49 9.80 -21.53
C ASP A 246 19.57 9.75 -22.77
N ASN A 247 18.93 10.87 -23.14
CA ASN A 247 17.91 10.95 -24.18
C ASN A 247 16.75 9.94 -24.01
N ALA A 248 16.51 9.42 -22.80
CA ALA A 248 15.44 8.48 -22.48
C ALA A 248 14.45 9.10 -21.46
N PRO A 249 13.75 10.21 -21.82
CA PRO A 249 12.90 10.93 -20.88
C PRO A 249 11.76 10.06 -20.32
N GLN A 250 11.31 9.03 -21.05
CA GLN A 250 10.19 8.18 -20.63
C GLN A 250 10.46 7.48 -19.31
N LEU A 251 11.60 6.80 -19.18
CA LEU A 251 11.97 6.06 -17.96
C LEU A 251 12.27 7.01 -16.81
N GLN A 252 12.86 8.16 -17.10
CA GLN A 252 13.20 9.18 -16.10
C GLN A 252 11.97 9.86 -15.51
N VAL A 253 11.00 10.20 -16.35
CA VAL A 253 9.73 10.78 -15.87
C VAL A 253 8.94 9.74 -15.09
N ILE A 254 8.93 8.45 -15.50
CA ILE A 254 8.33 7.37 -14.71
C ILE A 254 8.94 7.34 -13.31
N ARG A 255 10.28 7.32 -13.19
CA ARG A 255 10.97 7.36 -11.89
C ARG A 255 10.63 8.58 -11.07
N LEU A 256 10.56 9.75 -11.71
CA LEU A 256 10.17 10.99 -11.04
C LEU A 256 8.78 10.88 -10.44
N ILE A 257 7.80 10.38 -11.20
CA ILE A 257 6.44 10.10 -10.73
C ILE A 257 6.49 9.12 -9.55
N THR A 258 7.28 8.04 -9.64
CA THR A 258 7.40 7.04 -8.58
C THR A 258 7.92 7.63 -7.27
N ARG A 259 9.00 8.42 -7.33
CA ARG A 259 9.59 9.09 -6.16
C ARG A 259 8.60 10.09 -5.56
N LEU A 260 7.92 10.89 -6.39
CA LEU A 260 6.99 11.90 -5.93
C LEU A 260 5.70 11.31 -5.35
N LEU A 261 5.15 10.24 -5.93
CA LEU A 261 4.00 9.54 -5.36
C LEU A 261 4.34 8.97 -3.98
N PHE A 262 5.50 8.33 -3.82
CA PHE A 262 5.94 7.85 -2.51
C PHE A 262 6.06 8.97 -1.49
N ILE A 263 6.68 10.07 -1.88
CA ILE A 263 6.85 11.24 -1.01
C ILE A 263 5.50 11.85 -0.67
N TRP A 264 4.54 11.84 -1.59
CA TRP A 264 3.18 12.29 -1.32
C TRP A 264 2.50 11.43 -0.24
N PHE A 265 2.67 10.10 -0.27
CA PHE A 265 2.20 9.23 0.83
C PHE A 265 2.92 9.53 2.16
N LEU A 266 4.22 9.82 2.15
CA LEU A 266 4.94 10.24 3.35
C LEU A 266 4.46 11.60 3.88
N LYS A 267 4.11 12.52 2.98
CA LYS A 267 3.50 13.81 3.31
C LYS A 267 2.16 13.61 4.01
N GLU A 268 1.32 12.68 3.55
CA GLU A 268 0.04 12.37 4.23
C GLU A 268 0.26 11.81 5.65
N LYS A 269 1.39 11.14 5.91
CA LYS A 269 1.84 10.75 7.26
C LYS A 269 2.52 11.87 8.05
N LYS A 270 2.57 13.09 7.53
CA LYS A 270 3.25 14.25 8.13
C LYS A 270 4.75 14.05 8.35
N LEU A 271 5.36 13.10 7.63
CA LEU A 271 6.81 12.85 7.68
C LEU A 271 7.57 13.77 6.72
N VAL A 272 6.88 14.30 5.70
CA VAL A 272 7.43 15.29 4.78
C VAL A 272 6.55 16.54 4.86
N PRO A 273 7.15 17.73 5.03
CA PRO A 273 6.43 19.00 5.09
C PRO A 273 5.64 19.27 3.81
N GLU A 274 4.40 19.74 3.95
CA GLU A 274 3.52 20.05 2.83
C GLU A 274 4.00 21.29 2.05
N GLU A 275 4.64 22.24 2.73
CA GLU A 275 5.08 23.51 2.17
C GLU A 275 6.13 23.33 1.05
N LEU A 276 6.81 22.17 1.00
CA LEU A 276 7.72 21.81 -0.08
C LEU A 276 7.02 21.65 -1.45
N PHE A 277 5.71 21.43 -1.45
CA PHE A 277 4.88 21.18 -2.63
C PHE A 277 3.93 22.34 -2.93
N GLU A 278 4.04 23.44 -2.19
CA GLU A 278 3.33 24.68 -2.43
C GLU A 278 4.26 25.71 -3.10
N GLU A 279 3.76 26.42 -4.12
CA GLU A 279 4.59 27.30 -4.96
C GLU A 279 5.26 28.43 -4.16
N GLU A 280 4.48 29.15 -3.34
CA GLU A 280 4.95 30.31 -2.58
C GLU A 280 6.00 29.93 -1.51
N PRO A 281 5.75 28.96 -0.60
CA PRO A 281 6.77 28.56 0.37
C PRO A 281 8.01 27.95 -0.28
N ALA A 282 7.85 27.13 -1.33
CA ALA A 282 8.98 26.54 -2.05
C ALA A 282 9.84 27.62 -2.73
N ALA A 283 9.21 28.61 -3.36
CA ALA A 283 9.90 29.75 -3.97
C ALA A 283 10.67 30.57 -2.91
N GLY A 284 10.15 30.67 -1.67
CA GLY A 284 10.80 31.34 -0.56
C GLY A 284 12.18 30.77 -0.18
N HIS A 285 12.47 29.51 -0.51
CA HIS A 285 13.78 28.90 -0.29
C HIS A 285 14.80 29.18 -1.41
N LEU A 286 14.36 29.66 -2.58
CA LEU A 286 15.18 29.81 -3.78
C LEU A 286 15.58 31.27 -4.03
N ASN A 287 16.80 31.49 -4.53
CA ASN A 287 17.30 32.82 -4.93
C ASN A 287 16.40 33.50 -5.97
N GLN A 288 15.91 32.70 -6.92
CA GLN A 288 14.95 33.11 -7.93
C GLN A 288 14.03 31.92 -8.21
N PHE A 289 12.76 32.20 -8.45
CA PHE A 289 11.80 31.20 -8.89
C PHE A 289 11.31 31.56 -10.30
N SER A 290 11.38 30.60 -11.22
CA SER A 290 10.82 30.73 -12.56
C SER A 290 10.14 29.42 -12.97
N PRO A 291 8.91 29.48 -13.50
CA PRO A 291 8.21 28.28 -13.99
C PRO A 291 8.97 27.54 -15.09
N GLU A 292 9.83 28.24 -15.84
CA GLU A 292 10.58 27.67 -16.95
C GLU A 292 11.97 27.17 -16.54
N THR A 293 12.43 27.37 -15.30
CA THR A 293 13.76 26.88 -14.86
C THR A 293 13.65 25.58 -14.09
N SER A 294 14.81 24.92 -13.93
CA SER A 294 14.92 23.65 -13.19
C SER A 294 15.36 23.84 -11.75
N ASP A 295 15.34 25.07 -11.24
CA ASP A 295 15.90 25.41 -9.93
C ASP A 295 15.15 24.69 -8.81
N TYR A 296 13.82 24.63 -8.91
CA TYR A 296 13.00 23.84 -7.99
C TYR A 296 13.37 22.34 -8.02
N TYR A 297 13.42 21.73 -9.22
CA TYR A 297 13.75 20.32 -9.33
C TYR A 297 15.15 20.02 -8.77
N GLN A 298 16.15 20.82 -9.14
CA GLN A 298 17.55 20.62 -8.75
C GLN A 298 17.76 20.90 -7.26
N ALA A 299 17.41 22.08 -6.78
CA ALA A 299 17.72 22.50 -5.41
C ALA A 299 16.77 21.91 -4.36
N MET A 300 15.50 21.68 -4.70
CA MET A 300 14.51 21.16 -3.76
C MET A 300 14.39 19.63 -3.90
N LEU A 301 13.91 19.15 -5.04
CA LEU A 301 13.53 17.74 -5.19
C LEU A 301 14.74 16.80 -5.22
N GLN A 302 15.82 17.10 -5.93
CA GLN A 302 16.99 16.21 -5.93
C GLN A 302 17.66 16.12 -4.54
N ASN A 303 17.73 17.24 -3.80
CA ASN A 303 18.24 17.24 -2.43
C ASN A 303 17.30 16.47 -1.49
N LEU A 304 15.99 16.57 -1.67
CA LEU A 304 15.01 15.76 -0.93
C LEU A 304 15.23 14.26 -1.20
N PHE A 305 15.38 13.86 -2.47
CA PHE A 305 15.57 12.46 -2.85
C PHE A 305 16.89 11.91 -2.32
N PHE A 306 18.03 12.49 -2.73
CA PHE A 306 19.33 11.86 -2.57
C PHE A 306 20.05 12.24 -1.27
N ALA A 307 19.90 13.50 -0.83
CA ALA A 307 20.64 14.02 0.32
C ALA A 307 19.81 14.10 1.62
N THR A 308 18.48 13.89 1.54
CA THR A 308 17.58 13.93 2.70
C THR A 308 17.05 12.55 3.05
N LEU A 309 16.22 11.95 2.18
CA LEU A 309 15.55 10.68 2.44
C LEU A 309 16.52 9.48 2.46
N ASN A 310 17.68 9.62 1.81
CA ASN A 310 18.72 8.60 1.74
C ASN A 310 19.97 8.91 2.60
N THR A 311 19.90 9.89 3.51
CA THR A 311 21.03 10.26 4.39
C THR A 311 20.58 10.48 5.85
N PRO A 312 21.25 9.86 6.84
CA PRO A 312 20.97 10.08 8.27
C PRO A 312 21.00 11.56 8.64
N ILE A 313 20.09 12.01 9.51
CA ILE A 313 19.91 13.43 9.87
C ILE A 313 21.23 14.07 10.36
N SER A 314 22.02 13.33 11.14
CA SER A 314 23.30 13.78 11.70
C SER A 314 24.41 13.95 10.65
N GLU A 315 24.30 13.31 9.49
CA GLU A 315 25.31 13.33 8.42
C GLU A 315 24.99 14.34 7.30
N ARG A 316 23.81 14.96 7.35
CA ARG A 316 23.31 15.91 6.34
C ARG A 316 24.14 17.18 6.33
N VAL A 317 24.93 17.33 5.27
CA VAL A 317 25.79 18.50 5.02
C VAL A 317 25.89 18.78 3.52
N PHE A 318 26.19 20.02 3.17
CA PHE A 318 26.48 20.39 1.78
C PHE A 318 27.83 19.83 1.30
N SER A 319 27.90 19.54 0.00
CA SER A 319 29.15 19.23 -0.69
C SER A 319 30.14 20.39 -0.55
N ARG A 320 31.41 20.06 -0.29
CA ARG A 320 32.51 21.04 -0.28
C ARG A 320 33.07 21.29 -1.68
N ARG A 321 32.50 20.64 -2.71
CA ARG A 321 32.93 20.67 -4.11
C ARG A 321 34.39 20.24 -4.30
N ASP A 322 34.91 19.45 -3.36
CA ASP A 322 36.27 18.91 -3.42
C ASP A 322 36.28 17.49 -4.04
N VAL A 323 37.47 16.95 -4.26
CA VAL A 323 37.66 15.63 -4.89
C VAL A 323 36.95 14.51 -4.12
N GLN A 324 36.74 14.67 -2.81
CA GLN A 324 36.11 13.66 -1.95
C GLN A 324 34.57 13.75 -2.00
N THR A 325 34.02 14.96 -2.02
CA THR A 325 32.59 15.22 -1.87
C THR A 325 31.85 15.43 -3.21
N HIS A 326 32.54 15.81 -4.28
CA HIS A 326 31.88 16.07 -5.58
C HIS A 326 31.22 14.84 -6.22
N ARG A 327 31.52 13.61 -5.75
CA ARG A 327 30.90 12.35 -6.20
C ARG A 327 30.04 11.69 -5.12
N ASP A 328 29.86 12.36 -3.98
CA ASP A 328 29.01 11.85 -2.93
C ASP A 328 27.56 12.30 -3.15
N ALA A 329 26.68 11.35 -3.45
CA ALA A 329 25.26 11.61 -3.69
C ALA A 329 24.49 11.87 -2.38
N ASN A 330 25.09 11.57 -1.22
CA ASN A 330 24.50 11.79 0.10
C ASN A 330 24.77 13.21 0.64
N LYS A 331 25.37 14.08 -0.18
CA LYS A 331 25.69 15.46 0.18
C LYS A 331 24.75 16.41 -0.55
N TYR A 332 24.27 17.41 0.16
CA TYR A 332 23.42 18.45 -0.42
C TYR A 332 24.19 19.23 -1.48
N ARG A 333 23.49 19.61 -2.54
CA ARG A 333 24.01 20.35 -3.70
C ARG A 333 23.20 21.60 -3.96
N TYR A 334 23.64 22.38 -4.93
CA TYR A 334 22.92 23.58 -5.40
C TYR A 334 22.72 24.66 -4.34
N ALA A 335 23.68 24.81 -3.41
CA ALA A 335 23.67 25.91 -2.44
C ALA A 335 23.54 27.29 -3.12
N ASP A 336 24.09 27.45 -4.33
CA ASP A 336 24.03 28.70 -5.10
C ASP A 336 22.62 29.04 -5.62
N LEU A 337 21.67 28.09 -5.58
CA LEU A 337 20.26 28.30 -5.95
C LEU A 337 19.37 28.63 -4.75
N LEU A 338 19.88 28.49 -3.52
CA LEU A 338 19.12 28.67 -2.27
C LEU A 338 19.40 30.04 -1.64
N ASN A 339 18.35 30.68 -1.10
CA ASN A 339 18.43 31.96 -0.37
C ASN A 339 19.28 31.85 0.88
N THR A 340 19.05 30.81 1.67
CA THR A 340 19.73 30.56 2.93
C THR A 340 19.96 29.05 3.06
N PRO A 341 21.07 28.53 2.49
CA PRO A 341 21.34 27.09 2.47
C PRO A 341 21.29 26.43 3.86
N ASP A 342 21.82 27.09 4.88
CA ASP A 342 21.82 26.56 6.26
C ASP A 342 20.42 26.49 6.86
N ALA A 343 19.55 27.45 6.55
CA ALA A 343 18.16 27.44 6.99
C ALA A 343 17.36 26.34 6.27
N PHE A 344 17.61 26.13 4.98
CA PHE A 344 17.00 25.03 4.22
C PHE A 344 17.45 23.66 4.75
N LEU A 345 18.74 23.49 5.05
CA LEU A 345 19.27 22.29 5.68
C LEU A 345 18.63 22.05 7.05
N ALA A 346 18.48 23.10 7.87
CA ALA A 346 17.81 23.02 9.17
C ALA A 346 16.33 22.66 9.03
N TYR A 347 15.62 23.26 8.07
CA TYR A 347 14.23 22.96 7.75
C TYR A 347 14.04 21.49 7.40
N LEU A 348 14.90 20.93 6.55
CA LEU A 348 14.82 19.51 6.17
C LEU A 348 15.25 18.52 7.25
N LYS A 349 15.75 18.96 8.42
CA LYS A 349 16.01 18.05 9.56
C LYS A 349 14.73 17.43 10.11
N GLN A 350 13.57 18.04 9.88
CA GLN A 350 12.27 17.48 10.27
C GLN A 350 11.82 16.29 9.39
N VAL A 351 12.50 16.04 8.26
CA VAL A 351 12.23 14.90 7.39
C VAL A 351 13.05 13.70 7.86
N PRO A 352 12.43 12.53 8.15
CA PRO A 352 13.16 11.34 8.56
C PRO A 352 14.06 10.81 7.44
N PHE A 353 15.10 10.09 7.83
CA PHE A 353 15.84 9.22 6.97
C PHE A 353 15.07 7.91 6.78
N VAL A 354 14.68 7.62 5.53
CA VAL A 354 13.81 6.48 5.18
C VAL A 354 14.62 5.36 4.55
N ASN A 355 15.73 5.65 3.86
CA ASN A 355 16.51 4.67 3.09
C ASN A 355 15.68 4.05 1.93
N GLY A 356 16.08 2.87 1.45
CA GLY A 356 15.42 2.13 0.38
C GLY A 356 15.94 2.54 -1.00
N GLY A 357 16.27 1.56 -1.85
CA GLY A 357 16.90 1.77 -3.17
C GLY A 357 16.15 2.69 -4.14
N LEU A 358 14.90 3.08 -3.85
CA LEU A 358 14.11 4.05 -4.60
C LEU A 358 14.78 5.43 -4.70
N PHE A 359 15.44 5.85 -3.61
CA PHE A 359 16.11 7.14 -3.49
C PHE A 359 17.62 7.03 -3.68
N ASP A 360 18.12 5.91 -4.17
CA ASP A 360 19.51 5.81 -4.60
C ASP A 360 19.71 6.64 -5.87
N CYS A 361 20.81 7.40 -5.87
CA CYS A 361 21.26 8.13 -7.06
C CYS A 361 21.91 7.14 -8.03
N LEU A 362 21.50 7.20 -9.30
CA LEU A 362 21.98 6.32 -10.36
C LEU A 362 23.30 6.79 -10.99
N ASP A 363 23.82 7.93 -10.55
CA ASP A 363 25.14 8.43 -10.97
C ASP A 363 26.26 7.60 -10.30
N THR A 364 26.77 6.58 -11.00
CA THR A 364 27.90 5.75 -10.56
C THR A 364 29.26 6.42 -10.77
N PHE A 365 30.31 5.88 -10.13
CA PHE A 365 31.68 6.35 -10.34
C PHE A 365 32.11 6.25 -11.81
N GLU A 366 31.64 5.24 -12.53
CA GLU A 366 31.95 5.04 -13.94
C GLU A 366 31.21 6.03 -14.83
N THR A 367 29.93 6.33 -14.53
CA THR A 367 29.18 7.37 -15.26
C THR A 367 29.70 8.79 -14.99
N THR A 368 30.44 8.99 -13.89
CA THR A 368 31.10 10.27 -13.58
C THR A 368 32.45 10.49 -14.30
N ARG A 369 32.97 9.50 -15.06
CA ARG A 369 34.19 9.66 -15.88
C ARG A 369 33.93 10.49 -17.14
N ALA A 370 34.98 11.03 -17.75
CA ALA A 370 34.89 11.79 -18.99
C ALA A 370 34.25 10.93 -20.10
N GLY A 371 33.09 11.37 -20.61
CA GLY A 371 32.29 10.65 -21.61
C GLY A 371 31.17 9.76 -21.05
N GLY A 372 31.08 9.58 -19.72
CA GLY A 372 29.99 8.85 -19.07
C GLY A 372 28.67 9.64 -19.06
N ILE A 373 27.55 8.91 -19.04
CA ILE A 373 26.19 9.47 -18.99
C ILE A 373 25.72 9.47 -17.54
N ARG A 374 25.62 10.66 -16.93
CA ARG A 374 24.96 10.84 -15.62
C ARG A 374 23.46 10.75 -15.80
N VAL A 375 22.81 9.86 -15.07
CA VAL A 375 21.39 9.52 -15.23
C VAL A 375 20.53 10.52 -14.47
N ASP A 376 20.85 10.78 -13.20
CA ASP A 376 20.12 11.74 -12.36
C ASP A 376 20.73 13.15 -12.46
N CYS A 377 21.98 13.28 -12.90
CA CYS A 377 22.69 14.56 -13.01
C CYS A 377 22.80 15.31 -11.67
N PHE A 378 22.89 14.58 -10.55
CA PHE A 378 23.04 15.17 -9.21
C PHE A 378 24.51 15.50 -8.94
N THR A 379 24.95 16.69 -9.37
CA THR A 379 26.37 17.03 -9.49
C THR A 379 26.66 18.51 -9.24
N ASP A 380 27.89 18.83 -8.80
CA ASP A 380 28.40 20.22 -8.70
C ASP A 380 28.97 20.74 -10.03
N ASP A 381 29.03 19.91 -11.08
CA ASP A 381 29.55 20.29 -12.39
C ASP A 381 28.49 21.05 -13.22
N ALA A 382 28.67 22.37 -13.35
CA ALA A 382 27.80 23.25 -14.10
C ALA A 382 27.55 22.83 -15.57
N ASN A 383 28.52 22.19 -16.23
CA ASN A 383 28.33 21.73 -17.62
C ASN A 383 27.43 20.50 -17.69
N ALA A 384 27.55 19.59 -16.73
CA ALA A 384 26.67 18.43 -16.62
C ALA A 384 25.25 18.85 -16.22
N GLN A 385 25.12 19.82 -15.30
CA GLN A 385 23.82 20.37 -14.88
C GLN A 385 22.99 20.91 -16.06
N ARG A 386 23.63 21.59 -17.02
CA ARG A 386 22.94 22.12 -18.23
C ARG A 386 22.29 21.05 -19.10
N LYS A 387 22.71 19.79 -19.00
CA LYS A 387 22.11 18.69 -19.78
C LYS A 387 20.73 18.32 -19.26
N LEU A 388 20.48 18.54 -17.97
CA LEU A 388 19.21 18.30 -17.31
C LEU A 388 18.31 19.55 -17.43
N HIS A 389 17.07 19.34 -17.84
CA HIS A 389 16.04 20.37 -17.84
C HIS A 389 14.70 19.75 -17.42
N VAL A 390 14.19 20.15 -16.26
CA VAL A 390 12.88 19.78 -15.72
C VAL A 390 12.23 21.05 -15.19
N PRO A 391 11.35 21.72 -15.96
CA PRO A 391 10.84 23.04 -15.61
C PRO A 391 9.82 22.99 -14.45
N ALA A 392 9.85 24.01 -13.58
CA ALA A 392 9.01 24.08 -12.39
C ALA A 392 7.49 24.10 -12.70
N LYS A 393 7.08 24.58 -13.88
CA LYS A 393 5.68 24.57 -14.35
C LYS A 393 5.07 23.17 -14.35
N LEU A 394 5.88 22.13 -14.57
CA LEU A 394 5.42 20.74 -14.52
C LEU A 394 4.86 20.38 -13.15
N PHE A 395 5.32 21.03 -12.09
CA PHE A 395 4.87 20.76 -10.73
C PHE A 395 3.76 21.70 -10.27
N PHE A 396 3.87 23.00 -10.58
CA PHE A 396 3.04 24.04 -9.97
C PHE A 396 1.96 24.65 -10.89
N ASP A 397 1.93 24.34 -12.19
CA ASP A 397 0.88 24.89 -13.07
C ASP A 397 -0.52 24.62 -12.50
N LYS A 398 -1.32 25.68 -12.33
CA LYS A 398 -2.60 25.61 -11.60
C LYS A 398 -3.62 24.64 -12.20
N LYS A 399 -3.49 24.30 -13.49
CA LYS A 399 -4.43 23.42 -14.21
C LYS A 399 -3.81 22.06 -14.54
N ALA A 400 -2.55 22.06 -14.94
CA ALA A 400 -1.87 20.89 -15.47
C ALA A 400 -0.68 20.44 -14.62
N GLY A 401 -0.33 21.14 -13.54
CA GLY A 401 0.80 20.79 -12.68
C GLY A 401 0.56 19.52 -11.86
N LEU A 402 1.64 18.82 -11.53
CA LEU A 402 1.59 17.55 -10.80
C LEU A 402 1.07 17.70 -9.36
N PHE A 403 1.49 18.73 -8.62
CA PHE A 403 1.03 18.91 -7.24
C PHE A 403 -0.43 19.37 -7.16
N PRO A 404 -0.90 20.30 -8.02
CA PRO A 404 -2.33 20.57 -8.15
C PRO A 404 -3.15 19.34 -8.52
N LEU A 405 -2.60 18.45 -9.38
CA LEU A 405 -3.22 17.16 -9.66
C LEU A 405 -3.30 16.28 -8.41
N PHE A 406 -2.20 16.08 -7.68
CA PHE A 406 -2.22 15.27 -6.46
C PHE A 406 -3.15 15.84 -5.38
N ALA A 407 -3.13 17.15 -5.16
CA ALA A 407 -4.02 17.83 -4.22
C ALA A 407 -5.51 17.76 -4.61
N HIS A 408 -5.84 17.41 -5.86
CA HIS A 408 -7.23 17.20 -6.27
C HIS A 408 -7.82 15.89 -5.69
N TYR A 409 -6.97 14.93 -5.33
CA TYR A 409 -7.38 13.61 -4.85
C TYR A 409 -6.99 13.43 -3.38
N LYS A 410 -7.83 12.73 -2.62
CA LYS A 410 -7.44 12.29 -1.28
C LYS A 410 -6.59 11.04 -1.42
N PHE A 411 -5.42 11.02 -0.80
CA PHE A 411 -4.59 9.83 -0.69
C PHE A 411 -4.83 9.15 0.66
N THR A 412 -4.91 7.83 0.65
CA THR A 412 -4.96 7.01 1.86
C THR A 412 -3.75 6.09 1.89
N VAL A 413 -3.26 5.86 3.09
CA VAL A 413 -2.13 4.97 3.33
C VAL A 413 -2.57 3.51 3.40
N GLU A 414 -3.80 3.24 3.83
CA GLU A 414 -4.27 1.87 4.00
C GLU A 414 -4.80 1.30 2.67
N GLU A 415 -4.25 0.18 2.20
CA GLU A 415 -4.80 -0.53 1.03
C GLU A 415 -6.20 -1.04 1.32
N ASN A 416 -7.13 -0.84 0.40
CA ASN A 416 -8.50 -1.31 0.54
C ASN A 416 -8.56 -2.86 0.62
N THR A 417 -9.49 -3.43 1.37
CA THR A 417 -9.70 -4.89 1.45
C THR A 417 -10.94 -5.31 0.65
N PRO A 418 -11.27 -6.62 0.54
CA PRO A 418 -12.53 -7.06 -0.05
C PRO A 418 -13.76 -6.62 0.74
N ILE A 419 -13.64 -6.46 2.08
CA ILE A 419 -14.77 -6.15 2.96
C ILE A 419 -14.90 -4.66 3.28
N GLU A 420 -13.84 -3.87 3.12
CA GLU A 420 -13.87 -2.44 3.41
C GLU A 420 -13.03 -1.64 2.41
N GLN A 421 -13.48 -0.43 2.10
CA GLN A 421 -12.74 0.53 1.31
C GLN A 421 -12.92 1.96 1.79
N GLU A 422 -11.92 2.78 1.53
CA GLU A 422 -11.97 4.22 1.60
C GLU A 422 -12.01 4.80 0.19
N VAL A 423 -12.81 5.85 -0.01
CA VAL A 423 -12.88 6.59 -1.29
C VAL A 423 -11.69 7.55 -1.40
N ALA A 424 -10.51 6.96 -1.56
CA ALA A 424 -9.23 7.63 -1.65
C ALA A 424 -8.26 6.80 -2.51
N LEU A 425 -7.19 7.46 -2.95
CA LEU A 425 -6.09 6.89 -3.70
C LEU A 425 -5.16 6.10 -2.75
N ASP A 426 -5.16 4.77 -2.87
CA ASP A 426 -4.37 3.85 -2.04
C ASP A 426 -3.06 3.38 -2.73
N PRO A 427 -2.12 2.74 -2.02
CA PRO A 427 -0.85 2.28 -2.62
C PRO A 427 -1.00 1.25 -3.75
N GLU A 428 -2.13 0.55 -3.85
CA GLU A 428 -2.38 -0.41 -4.93
C GLU A 428 -2.51 0.30 -6.29
N LEU A 429 -2.97 1.56 -6.31
CA LEU A 429 -3.07 2.37 -7.53
C LEU A 429 -1.73 2.49 -8.27
N LEU A 430 -0.60 2.44 -7.54
CA LEU A 430 0.74 2.53 -8.14
C LEU A 430 0.93 1.41 -9.15
N GLY A 431 0.52 0.20 -8.79
CA GLY A 431 0.51 -0.94 -9.69
C GLY A 431 -0.21 -0.65 -11.00
N GLN A 432 -1.45 -0.18 -10.88
CA GLN A 432 -2.32 0.10 -12.03
C GLN A 432 -1.78 1.24 -12.90
N VAL A 433 -1.30 2.32 -12.28
CA VAL A 433 -0.73 3.46 -12.99
C VAL A 433 0.47 3.03 -13.80
N PHE A 434 1.45 2.36 -13.17
CA PHE A 434 2.70 2.06 -13.82
C PHE A 434 2.58 0.95 -14.89
N GLU A 435 1.79 -0.10 -14.66
CA GLU A 435 1.51 -1.11 -15.68
C GLU A 435 0.90 -0.48 -16.94
N ASN A 436 0.06 0.53 -16.78
CA ASN A 436 -0.58 1.22 -17.91
C ASN A 436 0.34 2.23 -18.59
N LEU A 437 1.21 2.93 -17.84
CA LEU A 437 2.25 3.80 -18.41
C LEU A 437 3.26 2.97 -19.24
N LEU A 438 3.65 1.79 -18.73
CA LEU A 438 4.57 0.86 -19.38
C LEU A 438 3.91 0.09 -20.53
N GLY A 439 2.60 -0.19 -20.45
CA GLY A 439 1.82 -0.82 -21.51
C GLY A 439 1.81 -0.05 -22.83
N VAL A 440 2.27 1.21 -22.81
CA VAL A 440 2.48 2.05 -24.00
C VAL A 440 3.95 2.01 -24.49
N TYR A 441 4.89 1.62 -23.61
CA TYR A 441 6.32 1.61 -23.89
C TYR A 441 6.86 0.18 -23.95
N ASN A 442 6.75 -0.44 -25.13
CA ASN A 442 7.56 -1.61 -25.47
C ASN A 442 8.53 -1.22 -26.60
N PRO A 443 9.85 -1.14 -26.33
CA PRO A 443 10.85 -0.81 -27.34
C PRO A 443 10.83 -1.75 -28.55
N GLU A 444 10.36 -2.99 -28.37
CA GLU A 444 10.48 -4.03 -29.39
C GLU A 444 9.31 -4.10 -30.38
N THR A 445 8.13 -3.49 -30.11
CA THR A 445 6.91 -3.85 -30.89
C THR A 445 5.99 -2.74 -31.39
N GLN A 446 6.23 -1.44 -31.11
CA GLN A 446 5.43 -0.30 -31.63
C GLN A 446 3.89 -0.53 -31.69
N SER A 447 3.35 -1.36 -30.82
CA SER A 447 1.93 -1.68 -30.71
C SER A 447 1.57 -1.74 -29.23
N THR A 448 0.32 -1.45 -28.90
CA THR A 448 -0.18 -1.39 -27.52
C THR A 448 0.15 -2.69 -26.77
N ALA A 449 1.12 -2.59 -25.85
CA ALA A 449 1.82 -3.72 -25.27
C ALA A 449 0.94 -4.64 -24.41
N ARG A 450 -0.27 -4.21 -24.03
CA ARG A 450 -1.24 -5.01 -23.27
C ARG A 450 -1.51 -6.40 -23.85
N LYS A 451 -1.47 -6.56 -25.19
CA LYS A 451 -1.68 -7.88 -25.82
C LYS A 451 -0.42 -8.74 -25.93
N ALA A 452 0.77 -8.15 -25.86
CA ALA A 452 2.05 -8.84 -26.07
C ALA A 452 2.75 -9.22 -24.76
N THR A 453 2.68 -8.38 -23.72
CA THR A 453 3.32 -8.66 -22.41
C THR A 453 2.43 -9.47 -21.47
N GLY A 454 1.12 -9.55 -21.72
CA GLY A 454 0.18 -10.26 -20.85
C GLY A 454 0.00 -9.61 -19.47
N SER A 455 0.47 -8.37 -19.29
CA SER A 455 0.40 -7.61 -18.04
C SER A 455 -1.05 -7.16 -17.78
N TYR A 456 -1.85 -8.04 -17.16
CA TYR A 456 -3.18 -7.72 -16.69
C TYR A 456 -3.20 -7.67 -15.18
N TYR A 457 -3.73 -6.57 -14.66
CA TYR A 457 -4.06 -6.43 -13.26
C TYR A 457 -5.00 -7.57 -12.81
N THR A 458 -4.61 -8.28 -11.76
CA THR A 458 -5.45 -9.32 -11.14
C THR A 458 -6.45 -8.66 -10.18
N PRO A 459 -7.77 -8.86 -10.36
CA PRO A 459 -8.76 -8.30 -9.45
C PRO A 459 -8.53 -8.77 -8.01
N ARG A 460 -8.74 -7.87 -7.04
CA ARG A 460 -8.43 -8.13 -5.63
C ARG A 460 -9.15 -9.33 -5.06
N GLN A 461 -10.40 -9.57 -5.44
CA GLN A 461 -11.18 -10.73 -5.00
C GLN A 461 -10.58 -12.05 -5.49
N ILE A 462 -9.94 -12.05 -6.65
CA ILE A 462 -9.25 -13.23 -7.18
C ILE A 462 -7.95 -13.46 -6.43
N VAL A 463 -7.18 -12.39 -6.16
CA VAL A 463 -5.97 -12.47 -5.34
C VAL A 463 -6.30 -13.03 -3.96
N ASP A 464 -7.31 -12.47 -3.30
CA ASP A 464 -7.76 -12.89 -1.96
C ASP A 464 -8.13 -14.38 -1.93
N TYR A 465 -8.97 -14.81 -2.88
CA TYR A 465 -9.38 -16.20 -3.00
C TYR A 465 -8.20 -17.15 -3.22
N MET A 466 -7.32 -16.84 -4.18
CA MET A 466 -6.18 -17.70 -4.50
C MET A 466 -5.18 -17.79 -3.34
N VAL A 467 -4.99 -16.68 -2.62
CA VAL A 467 -4.17 -16.64 -1.41
C VAL A 467 -4.78 -17.52 -0.33
N ASP A 468 -6.10 -17.41 -0.10
CA ASP A 468 -6.78 -18.21 0.92
C ASP A 468 -6.64 -19.71 0.65
N GLU A 469 -6.92 -20.15 -0.58
CA GLU A 469 -6.78 -21.57 -0.95
C GLU A 469 -5.34 -22.06 -0.80
N ALA A 470 -4.35 -21.24 -1.18
CA ALA A 470 -2.94 -21.61 -1.08
C ALA A 470 -2.47 -21.74 0.38
N LEU A 471 -2.87 -20.80 1.24
CA LEU A 471 -2.54 -20.84 2.66
C LEU A 471 -3.25 -21.98 3.39
N ILE A 472 -4.54 -22.23 3.09
CA ILE A 472 -5.28 -23.38 3.64
C ILE A 472 -4.56 -24.68 3.29
N ALA A 473 -4.24 -24.88 2.01
CA ALA A 473 -3.53 -26.08 1.56
C ALA A 473 -2.17 -26.25 2.25
N TYR A 474 -1.44 -25.15 2.46
CA TYR A 474 -0.17 -25.14 3.18
C TYR A 474 -0.33 -25.56 4.65
N PHE A 475 -1.28 -24.96 5.38
CA PHE A 475 -1.48 -25.28 6.79
C PHE A 475 -1.93 -26.73 7.01
N LEU A 476 -2.82 -27.27 6.17
CA LEU A 476 -3.27 -28.66 6.26
C LEU A 476 -2.16 -29.71 6.08
N GLN A 477 -1.06 -29.31 5.42
CA GLN A 477 0.13 -30.14 5.24
C GLN A 477 1.14 -30.01 6.38
N LYS A 478 1.28 -28.81 6.96
CA LYS A 478 2.34 -28.51 7.94
C LYS A 478 1.87 -28.61 9.40
N VAL A 479 0.57 -28.57 9.65
CA VAL A 479 -0.02 -28.54 10.98
C VAL A 479 -0.93 -29.75 11.12
N GLU A 480 -0.67 -30.55 12.15
CA GLU A 480 -1.57 -31.64 12.52
C GLU A 480 -2.66 -31.08 13.45
N PRO A 481 -3.95 -31.34 13.15
CA PRO A 481 -5.06 -30.85 13.94
C PRO A 481 -5.09 -31.50 15.32
N PHE A 482 -5.49 -30.74 16.35
CA PHE A 482 -5.51 -31.22 17.74
C PHE A 482 -6.44 -32.42 17.94
N ASP A 483 -7.52 -32.50 17.16
CA ASP A 483 -8.55 -33.54 17.19
C ASP A 483 -8.34 -34.63 16.14
N GLY A 484 -7.31 -34.51 15.30
CA GLY A 484 -7.06 -35.41 14.18
C GLY A 484 -7.96 -35.18 12.95
N ASP A 485 -8.88 -34.22 12.97
CA ASP A 485 -9.81 -33.94 11.87
C ASP A 485 -9.32 -32.78 10.99
N LYS A 486 -8.68 -33.13 9.86
CA LYS A 486 -8.19 -32.14 8.89
C LYS A 486 -9.32 -31.34 8.24
N ARG A 487 -10.53 -31.89 8.16
CA ARG A 487 -11.67 -31.21 7.54
C ARG A 487 -12.22 -30.13 8.47
N PHE A 488 -12.28 -30.42 9.75
CA PHE A 488 -12.64 -29.43 10.76
C PHE A 488 -11.58 -28.32 10.88
N LEU A 489 -10.29 -28.67 10.77
CA LEU A 489 -9.23 -27.67 10.66
C LEU A 489 -9.39 -26.78 9.41
N GLU A 490 -9.72 -27.36 8.25
CA GLU A 490 -9.98 -26.59 7.03
C GLU A 490 -11.11 -25.56 7.22
N GLU A 491 -12.22 -25.97 7.83
CA GLU A 491 -13.36 -25.10 8.12
C GLU A 491 -12.95 -23.94 9.04
N ARG A 492 -12.25 -24.23 10.14
CA ARG A 492 -11.72 -23.20 11.07
C ARG A 492 -10.71 -22.28 10.41
N LEU A 493 -9.82 -22.81 9.56
CA LEU A 493 -8.90 -21.96 8.81
C LEU A 493 -9.66 -20.96 7.94
N ARG A 494 -10.67 -21.44 7.20
CA ARG A 494 -11.43 -20.62 6.24
C ARG A 494 -12.35 -19.61 6.93
N ASP A 495 -13.19 -20.09 7.84
CA ASP A 495 -14.32 -19.31 8.38
C ASP A 495 -13.93 -18.46 9.58
N ASP A 496 -12.83 -18.81 10.26
CA ASP A 496 -12.37 -18.11 11.46
C ASP A 496 -11.03 -17.39 11.24
N LEU A 497 -10.00 -18.10 10.77
CA LEU A 497 -8.65 -17.55 10.76
C LEU A 497 -8.39 -16.62 9.58
N LEU A 498 -8.67 -17.06 8.35
CA LEU A 498 -8.44 -16.30 7.12
C LEU A 498 -9.58 -15.34 6.77
N ALA A 499 -10.77 -15.56 7.33
CA ALA A 499 -11.90 -14.66 7.17
C ALA A 499 -11.59 -13.28 7.78
N TYR A 500 -11.93 -12.19 7.10
CA TYR A 500 -11.76 -10.86 7.69
C TYR A 500 -12.72 -10.61 8.87
N GLU A 501 -13.81 -11.37 8.96
CA GLU A 501 -14.78 -11.36 10.05
C GLU A 501 -14.84 -12.77 10.66
N ALA A 502 -14.63 -12.89 11.97
CA ALA A 502 -14.84 -14.16 12.66
C ALA A 502 -16.35 -14.45 12.75
N GLN A 503 -16.81 -15.63 12.35
CA GLN A 503 -18.17 -16.08 12.63
C GLN A 503 -18.26 -16.56 14.09
N GLY A 504 -18.31 -15.63 15.03
CA GLY A 504 -18.41 -15.95 16.47
C GLY A 504 -19.38 -15.05 17.23
N ASN A 505 -20.14 -15.63 18.16
CA ASN A 505 -20.92 -14.88 19.14
C ASN A 505 -19.99 -14.04 20.03
N ALA A 506 -20.44 -12.84 20.36
CA ALA A 506 -19.71 -11.82 21.13
C ALA A 506 -19.32 -12.24 22.57
N ASP A 507 -19.83 -13.36 23.07
CA ASP A 507 -19.71 -13.77 24.49
C ASP A 507 -18.55 -14.74 24.77
N GLU A 508 -17.82 -15.20 23.76
CA GLU A 508 -16.61 -16.01 23.95
C GLU A 508 -15.38 -15.23 23.45
N PRO A 509 -14.36 -15.00 24.30
CA PRO A 509 -13.07 -14.52 23.83
C PRO A 509 -12.59 -15.45 22.71
N ASN A 510 -11.79 -14.94 21.76
CA ASN A 510 -11.15 -15.69 20.66
C ASN A 510 -10.27 -16.89 21.11
N THR A 511 -10.40 -17.38 22.34
CA THR A 511 -9.81 -18.58 22.93
C THR A 511 -10.23 -19.89 22.26
N HIS A 512 -11.13 -19.89 21.27
CA HIS A 512 -11.56 -21.10 20.54
C HIS A 512 -11.24 -21.12 19.04
N LEU A 513 -10.57 -20.11 18.47
CA LEU A 513 -10.21 -20.14 17.04
C LEU A 513 -9.22 -21.28 16.77
N ILE A 514 -8.13 -21.33 17.57
CA ILE A 514 -7.00 -22.26 17.44
C ILE A 514 -6.57 -22.80 18.81
N HIS A 515 -6.51 -24.12 18.96
CA HIS A 515 -6.08 -24.74 20.22
C HIS A 515 -4.62 -24.39 20.52
N GLU A 516 -4.23 -24.28 21.79
CA GLU A 516 -2.84 -23.97 22.18
C GLU A 516 -1.82 -24.93 21.56
N GLU A 517 -2.22 -26.19 21.34
CA GLU A 517 -1.40 -27.22 20.69
C GLU A 517 -1.13 -26.94 19.21
N GLU A 518 -2.05 -26.24 18.52
CA GLU A 518 -1.94 -25.86 17.11
C GLU A 518 -1.29 -24.48 16.93
N LEU A 519 -1.41 -23.60 17.93
CA LEU A 519 -0.96 -22.21 17.88
C LEU A 519 0.54 -22.08 17.54
N LYS A 520 1.40 -22.74 18.32
CA LYS A 520 2.86 -22.68 18.12
C LYS A 520 3.29 -23.34 16.81
N PRO A 521 2.77 -24.53 16.43
CA PRO A 521 3.00 -25.10 15.10
C PRO A 521 2.58 -24.20 13.95
N MET A 522 1.46 -23.48 14.06
CA MET A 522 1.01 -22.57 13.00
C MET A 522 1.91 -21.36 12.84
N ILE A 523 2.28 -20.70 13.93
CA ILE A 523 3.26 -19.60 13.89
C ILE A 523 4.60 -20.14 13.35
N ALA A 524 4.93 -21.39 13.67
CA ALA A 524 6.12 -22.03 13.16
C ALA A 524 6.09 -22.29 11.65
N ALA A 525 4.95 -22.73 11.14
CA ALA A 525 4.71 -22.91 9.71
C ALA A 525 4.81 -21.55 9.00
N ILE A 526 4.18 -20.49 9.52
CA ILE A 526 4.23 -19.14 8.93
C ILE A 526 5.67 -18.64 8.76
N ASP A 527 6.54 -18.81 9.75
CA ASP A 527 7.94 -18.35 9.66
C ASP A 527 8.81 -19.20 8.71
N ALA A 528 8.46 -20.48 8.56
CA ALA A 528 9.19 -21.39 7.68
C ALA A 528 8.78 -21.25 6.20
N LEU A 529 7.54 -20.82 5.96
CA LEU A 529 6.90 -20.63 4.65
C LEU A 529 7.78 -19.86 3.66
N LYS A 530 7.98 -20.42 2.47
CA LYS A 530 8.61 -19.74 1.32
C LYS A 530 7.63 -19.64 0.16
N ILE A 531 7.35 -18.42 -0.27
CA ILE A 531 6.39 -18.11 -1.34
C ILE A 531 7.07 -17.33 -2.44
N ILE A 532 6.82 -17.71 -3.69
CA ILE A 532 7.26 -16.95 -4.86
C ILE A 532 6.11 -16.61 -5.79
N ASP A 533 6.14 -15.37 -6.28
CA ASP A 533 5.46 -14.99 -7.52
C ASP A 533 6.47 -14.87 -8.67
N PRO A 534 6.48 -15.81 -9.65
CA PRO A 534 7.45 -15.83 -10.74
C PRO A 534 7.13 -14.84 -11.88
N ALA A 535 6.03 -14.09 -11.78
CA ALA A 535 5.63 -13.03 -12.69
C ALA A 535 4.93 -11.92 -11.90
N VAL A 536 5.69 -11.33 -10.98
CA VAL A 536 5.16 -10.54 -9.86
C VAL A 536 4.35 -9.32 -10.27
N GLY A 537 4.61 -8.73 -11.44
CA GLY A 537 3.93 -7.53 -11.90
C GLY A 537 4.03 -6.42 -10.84
N SER A 538 2.90 -5.79 -10.54
CA SER A 538 2.78 -4.79 -9.47
C SER A 538 2.83 -5.33 -8.03
N GLY A 539 3.04 -6.64 -7.84
CA GLY A 539 3.12 -7.26 -6.51
C GLY A 539 1.78 -7.65 -5.89
N ALA A 540 0.73 -7.85 -6.70
CA ALA A 540 -0.60 -8.16 -6.21
C ALA A 540 -0.66 -9.42 -5.31
N PHE A 541 -0.10 -10.56 -5.76
CA PHE A 541 -0.09 -11.79 -4.96
C PHE A 541 0.83 -11.71 -3.74
N PRO A 542 2.08 -11.24 -3.84
CA PRO A 542 2.93 -11.03 -2.66
C PRO A 542 2.31 -10.10 -1.61
N MET A 543 1.65 -9.02 -2.02
CA MET A 543 0.93 -8.13 -1.09
C MET A 543 -0.30 -8.80 -0.48
N GLY A 544 -1.06 -9.58 -1.26
CA GLY A 544 -2.19 -10.38 -0.75
C GLY A 544 -1.74 -11.39 0.32
N ILE A 545 -0.66 -12.12 0.05
CA ILE A 545 -0.01 -13.03 1.01
C ILE A 545 0.42 -12.27 2.26
N LEU A 546 1.11 -11.14 2.13
CA LEU A 546 1.55 -10.32 3.26
C LEU A 546 0.35 -9.94 4.15
N ASN A 547 -0.71 -9.38 3.54
CA ASN A 547 -1.88 -8.91 4.27
C ASN A 547 -2.61 -10.06 4.98
N LYS A 548 -2.74 -11.22 4.34
CA LYS A 548 -3.38 -12.40 4.96
C LYS A 548 -2.54 -13.02 6.06
N LEU A 549 -1.22 -13.12 5.90
CA LEU A 549 -0.33 -13.60 6.97
C LEU A 549 -0.30 -12.65 8.17
N VAL A 550 -0.35 -11.33 7.93
CA VAL A 550 -0.50 -10.33 9.01
C VAL A 550 -1.84 -10.53 9.74
N LEU A 551 -2.96 -10.66 9.01
CA LEU A 551 -4.27 -10.92 9.59
C LEU A 551 -4.27 -12.19 10.46
N ILE A 552 -3.68 -13.27 9.95
CA ILE A 552 -3.52 -14.53 10.68
C ILE A 552 -2.70 -14.31 11.97
N LEU A 553 -1.54 -13.67 11.88
CA LEU A 553 -0.68 -13.39 13.04
C LEU A 553 -1.33 -12.44 14.06
N GLN A 554 -2.15 -11.47 13.62
CA GLN A 554 -2.92 -10.61 14.51
C GLN A 554 -3.91 -11.41 15.35
N LYS A 555 -4.52 -12.46 14.78
CA LYS A 555 -5.45 -13.35 15.50
C LYS A 555 -4.74 -14.34 16.40
N LEU A 556 -3.64 -14.93 15.94
CA LEU A 556 -2.88 -15.95 16.68
C LEU A 556 -2.01 -15.36 17.79
N ASP A 557 -1.33 -14.26 17.50
CA ASP A 557 -0.37 -13.64 18.42
C ASP A 557 -0.52 -12.11 18.42
N PRO A 558 -1.62 -11.56 18.98
CA PRO A 558 -1.94 -10.13 18.92
C PRO A 558 -0.83 -9.21 19.48
N ARG A 559 0.00 -9.73 20.39
CA ARG A 559 1.09 -8.98 21.06
C ARG A 559 2.49 -9.29 20.52
N ASN A 560 2.59 -10.04 19.42
CA ASN A 560 3.85 -10.46 18.81
C ASN A 560 4.79 -11.25 19.75
N ALA A 561 4.28 -11.88 20.81
CA ALA A 561 5.11 -12.54 21.81
C ALA A 561 5.83 -13.77 21.23
N HIS A 562 5.07 -14.65 20.57
CA HIS A 562 5.59 -15.86 19.95
C HIS A 562 6.36 -15.56 18.66
N TRP A 563 5.88 -14.58 17.89
CA TRP A 563 6.57 -14.10 16.68
C TRP A 563 7.95 -13.54 17.03
N LYS A 564 8.04 -12.63 18.01
CA LYS A 564 9.32 -12.08 18.51
C LYS A 564 10.25 -13.18 19.00
N GLU A 565 9.76 -14.07 19.87
CA GLU A 565 10.57 -15.16 20.43
C GLU A 565 11.20 -16.00 19.32
N ARG A 566 10.43 -16.28 18.26
CA ARG A 566 10.90 -17.06 17.13
C ARG A 566 12.01 -16.34 16.35
N GLN A 567 11.84 -15.06 16.06
CA GLN A 567 12.88 -14.26 15.40
C GLN A 567 14.16 -14.19 16.24
N LEU A 568 14.05 -14.06 17.57
CA LEU A 568 15.20 -14.09 18.47
C LEU A 568 15.92 -15.43 18.45
N ARG A 569 15.19 -16.56 18.47
CA ARG A 569 15.79 -17.91 18.37
C ARG A 569 16.53 -18.09 17.06
N GLN A 570 15.97 -17.62 15.95
CA GLN A 570 16.64 -17.70 14.64
C GLN A 570 17.91 -16.85 14.63
N ALA A 571 17.84 -15.60 15.08
CA ALA A 571 19.01 -14.72 15.16
C ALA A 571 20.11 -15.30 16.07
N ALA A 572 19.75 -16.02 17.15
CA ALA A 572 20.71 -16.67 18.04
C ALA A 572 21.55 -17.76 17.33
N THR A 573 21.08 -18.31 16.20
CA THR A 573 21.84 -19.32 15.42
C THR A 573 22.90 -18.72 14.50
N ILE A 574 22.95 -17.38 14.36
CA ILE A 574 23.96 -16.71 13.53
C ILE A 574 25.37 -17.02 14.09
N PRO A 575 26.28 -17.60 13.28
CA PRO A 575 27.61 -18.00 13.75
C PRO A 575 28.47 -16.80 14.20
N ASP A 576 28.44 -15.72 13.42
CA ASP A 576 29.20 -14.50 13.68
C ASP A 576 28.64 -13.74 14.89
N ALA A 577 29.46 -13.54 15.92
CA ALA A 577 29.02 -12.95 17.18
C ALA A 577 28.53 -11.50 17.01
N HIS A 578 29.24 -10.69 16.23
CA HIS A 578 28.88 -9.30 16.02
C HIS A 578 27.55 -9.16 15.24
N SER A 579 27.39 -9.94 14.17
CA SER A 579 26.15 -10.01 13.40
C SER A 579 24.98 -10.53 14.25
N ARG A 580 25.24 -11.52 15.12
CA ARG A 580 24.24 -12.06 16.06
C ARG A 580 23.78 -10.99 17.05
N GLU A 581 24.71 -10.29 17.70
CA GLU A 581 24.39 -9.22 18.65
C GLU A 581 23.60 -8.09 17.99
N ALA A 582 24.02 -7.67 16.79
CA ALA A 582 23.31 -6.65 16.02
C ALA A 582 21.89 -7.09 15.63
N ALA A 583 21.72 -8.34 15.18
CA ALA A 583 20.41 -8.88 14.83
C ALA A 583 19.47 -8.97 16.05
N LEU A 584 19.96 -9.48 17.18
CA LEU A 584 19.20 -9.56 18.43
C LEU A 584 18.78 -8.18 18.93
N ALA A 585 19.69 -7.21 18.94
CA ALA A 585 19.37 -5.83 19.31
C ALA A 585 18.35 -5.20 18.36
N GLY A 586 18.47 -5.47 17.05
CA GLY A 586 17.50 -5.04 16.04
C GLY A 586 16.09 -5.57 16.32
N ILE A 587 15.95 -6.87 16.57
CA ILE A 587 14.68 -7.55 16.88
C ILE A 587 14.07 -7.00 18.18
N GLU A 588 14.87 -6.89 19.24
CA GLU A 588 14.41 -6.32 20.53
C GLU A 588 13.87 -4.91 20.35
N HIS A 589 14.56 -4.10 19.56
CA HIS A 589 14.11 -2.76 19.25
C HIS A 589 12.81 -2.79 18.43
N VAL A 590 12.70 -3.63 17.38
CA VAL A 590 11.50 -3.75 16.52
C VAL A 590 10.27 -4.09 17.36
N PHE A 591 10.39 -5.02 18.29
CA PHE A 591 9.30 -5.44 19.17
C PHE A 591 9.39 -4.80 20.56
N SER A 592 9.81 -3.53 20.63
CA SER A 592 9.84 -2.75 21.87
C SER A 592 8.43 -2.58 22.45
N ALA A 593 8.34 -2.09 23.68
CA ALA A 593 7.05 -1.86 24.35
C ALA A 593 6.13 -0.91 23.57
N ALA A 594 6.70 0.06 22.84
CA ALA A 594 5.96 0.99 21.97
C ALA A 594 5.38 0.30 20.72
N ASN A 595 6.03 -0.78 20.24
CA ASN A 595 5.72 -1.43 18.98
C ASN A 595 5.10 -2.84 19.12
N ARG A 596 4.86 -3.32 20.34
CA ARG A 596 4.37 -4.70 20.56
C ARG A 596 3.00 -5.00 19.93
N TYR A 597 2.18 -3.98 19.66
CA TYR A 597 0.88 -4.11 19.00
C TYR A 597 0.92 -3.74 17.50
N ASN A 598 2.05 -3.22 17.03
CA ASN A 598 2.24 -2.74 15.67
C ASN A 598 2.50 -3.93 14.71
N ASP A 599 2.02 -3.83 13.48
CA ASP A 599 2.28 -4.79 12.41
C ASP A 599 3.63 -4.63 11.72
N TYR A 600 4.37 -3.53 11.96
CA TYR A 600 5.70 -3.30 11.38
C TYR A 600 6.62 -4.53 11.56
N GLY A 601 6.69 -5.07 12.79
CA GLY A 601 7.51 -6.24 13.07
C GLY A 601 7.01 -7.51 12.36
N ARG A 602 5.70 -7.73 12.28
CA ARG A 602 5.11 -8.85 11.51
C ARG A 602 5.49 -8.71 10.03
N LYS A 603 5.20 -7.55 9.44
CA LYS A 603 5.43 -7.26 8.03
C LYS A 603 6.91 -7.38 7.66
N LEU A 604 7.80 -6.78 8.45
CA LEU A 604 9.25 -6.80 8.17
C LEU A 604 9.78 -8.22 8.07
N TYR A 605 9.50 -9.08 9.05
CA TYR A 605 10.02 -10.45 9.06
C TYR A 605 9.26 -11.39 8.12
N LEU A 606 7.98 -11.13 7.80
CA LEU A 606 7.28 -11.83 6.71
C LEU A 606 7.90 -11.50 5.35
N ILE A 607 8.19 -10.22 5.08
CA ILE A 607 8.89 -9.79 3.85
C ILE A 607 10.30 -10.36 3.80
N GLN A 608 11.02 -10.33 4.92
CA GLN A 608 12.39 -10.86 4.99
C GLN A 608 12.40 -12.36 4.79
N ASN A 609 11.54 -13.12 5.44
CA ASN A 609 11.71 -14.58 5.52
C ASN A 609 10.86 -15.32 4.49
N CYS A 610 9.69 -14.79 4.11
CA CYS A 610 8.67 -15.62 3.45
C CYS A 610 8.39 -15.24 2.00
N ILE A 611 8.56 -13.97 1.64
CA ILE A 611 8.00 -13.43 0.39
C ILE A 611 9.09 -13.16 -0.64
N TYR A 612 8.95 -13.76 -1.82
CA TYR A 612 9.85 -13.61 -2.95
C TYR A 612 9.05 -13.29 -4.21
N GLY A 613 9.65 -12.54 -5.13
CA GLY A 613 9.01 -12.18 -6.39
C GLY A 613 10.02 -12.00 -7.51
N VAL A 614 9.62 -12.37 -8.72
CA VAL A 614 10.44 -12.24 -9.93
C VAL A 614 9.59 -11.72 -11.07
N ASP A 615 10.14 -10.81 -11.86
CA ASP A 615 9.53 -10.38 -13.11
C ASP A 615 10.58 -10.26 -14.21
N ILE A 616 10.18 -10.40 -15.47
CA ILE A 616 11.07 -10.13 -16.60
C ILE A 616 11.26 -8.62 -16.81
N GLN A 617 10.31 -7.78 -16.36
CA GLN A 617 10.37 -6.33 -16.47
C GLN A 617 10.93 -5.72 -15.17
N PRO A 618 12.11 -5.07 -15.19
CA PRO A 618 12.69 -4.50 -13.97
C PRO A 618 11.76 -3.49 -13.28
N VAL A 619 10.98 -2.73 -14.06
CA VAL A 619 10.05 -1.74 -13.53
C VAL A 619 8.92 -2.39 -12.72
N ALA A 620 8.43 -3.57 -13.11
CA ALA A 620 7.45 -4.33 -12.32
C ALA A 620 7.98 -4.63 -10.91
N CYS A 621 9.21 -5.15 -10.82
CA CYS A 621 9.87 -5.38 -9.53
C CYS A 621 10.02 -4.09 -8.71
N GLN A 622 10.30 -2.94 -9.33
CA GLN A 622 10.39 -1.66 -8.61
C GLN A 622 9.04 -1.25 -8.00
N ILE A 623 7.94 -1.46 -8.73
CA ILE A 623 6.59 -1.15 -8.24
C ILE A 623 6.21 -2.07 -7.09
N ALA A 624 6.51 -3.36 -7.19
CA ALA A 624 6.31 -4.30 -6.08
C ALA A 624 7.08 -3.83 -4.83
N LYS A 625 8.39 -3.55 -4.96
CA LYS A 625 9.23 -3.02 -3.87
C LYS A 625 8.64 -1.76 -3.24
N LEU A 626 8.14 -0.84 -4.07
CA LEU A 626 7.51 0.40 -3.62
C LEU A 626 6.30 0.17 -2.73
N ARG A 627 5.41 -0.75 -3.12
CA ARG A 627 4.23 -1.10 -2.31
C ARG A 627 4.61 -1.70 -0.96
N PHE A 628 5.62 -2.57 -0.94
CA PHE A 628 6.16 -3.10 0.33
C PHE A 628 6.77 -1.99 1.21
N PHE A 629 7.48 -1.02 0.61
CA PHE A 629 8.01 0.13 1.33
C PHE A 629 6.92 1.01 1.93
N ILE A 630 5.87 1.31 1.17
CA ILE A 630 4.73 2.07 1.68
C ILE A 630 4.07 1.30 2.83
N SER A 631 3.80 0.01 2.63
CA SER A 631 3.20 -0.87 3.65
C SER A 631 4.01 -0.95 4.94
N LEU A 632 5.34 -0.83 4.89
CA LEU A 632 6.20 -0.74 6.08
C LEU A 632 6.27 0.67 6.67
N ALA A 633 6.39 1.69 5.84
CA ALA A 633 6.50 3.08 6.31
C ALA A 633 5.26 3.54 7.07
N ILE A 634 4.08 3.06 6.65
CA ILE A 634 2.79 3.45 7.23
C ILE A 634 2.58 2.93 8.65
N GLU A 635 3.16 1.77 8.96
CA GLU A 635 3.07 1.18 10.29
C GLU A 635 3.91 1.93 11.32
N GLN A 636 4.73 2.89 10.91
CA GLN A 636 5.62 3.60 11.81
C GLN A 636 5.01 4.93 12.22
N GLU A 637 4.78 5.08 13.53
CA GLU A 637 4.29 6.33 14.09
C GLU A 637 5.47 7.20 14.53
N PRO A 638 5.51 8.48 14.11
CA PRO A 638 6.61 9.37 14.44
C PRO A 638 6.61 9.77 15.92
N ASP A 639 7.79 9.77 16.53
CA ASP A 639 8.06 10.24 17.89
C ASP A 639 9.10 11.36 17.84
N SER A 640 8.69 12.60 18.14
CA SER A 640 9.54 13.79 18.04
C SER A 640 10.78 13.76 18.93
N GLU A 641 10.76 12.98 20.01
CA GLU A 641 11.85 12.92 20.99
C GLU A 641 12.89 11.84 20.65
N ALA A 642 12.55 10.91 19.75
CA ALA A 642 13.42 9.81 19.36
C ALA A 642 14.36 10.19 18.20
N GLU A 643 15.51 9.52 18.12
CA GLU A 643 16.40 9.63 16.96
C GLU A 643 15.63 9.24 15.69
N ASN A 644 15.82 10.02 14.62
CA ASN A 644 15.11 9.84 13.35
C ASN A 644 13.57 9.81 13.48
N PHE A 645 13.03 10.50 14.47
CA PHE A 645 11.60 10.52 14.80
C PHE A 645 11.02 9.14 15.14
N GLY A 646 11.84 8.20 15.62
CA GLY A 646 11.42 6.81 15.84
C GLY A 646 11.19 6.00 14.56
N ILE A 647 11.32 6.64 13.38
CA ILE A 647 11.17 6.00 12.08
C ILE A 647 12.42 5.17 11.78
N ARG A 648 12.22 3.91 11.42
CA ARG A 648 13.28 3.01 11.01
C ARG A 648 13.54 3.13 9.52
N PRO A 649 14.83 3.06 9.14
CA PRO A 649 15.22 2.86 7.76
C PRO A 649 14.55 1.60 7.19
N LEU A 650 13.98 1.73 5.99
CA LEU A 650 13.41 0.63 5.24
C LEU A 650 14.51 -0.35 4.80
N PRO A 651 14.18 -1.65 4.69
CA PRO A 651 15.13 -2.67 4.26
C PRO A 651 15.49 -2.51 2.78
N ASN A 652 16.53 -3.20 2.32
CA ASN A 652 16.87 -3.29 0.90
C ASN A 652 16.23 -4.56 0.30
N LEU A 653 15.32 -4.38 -0.66
CA LEU A 653 14.48 -5.47 -1.20
C LEU A 653 15.05 -6.15 -2.46
N GLU A 654 16.27 -5.80 -2.88
CA GLU A 654 16.98 -6.42 -4.02
C GLU A 654 17.27 -7.91 -3.82
N THR A 655 17.14 -8.43 -2.61
CA THR A 655 17.30 -9.87 -2.31
C THR A 655 15.98 -10.64 -2.27
N ARG A 656 14.85 -9.94 -2.50
CA ARG A 656 13.48 -10.51 -2.48
C ARG A 656 12.74 -10.33 -3.79
N PHE A 657 12.94 -9.19 -4.45
CA PHE A 657 12.34 -8.89 -5.75
C PHE A 657 13.42 -8.70 -6.81
N LEU A 658 13.47 -9.62 -7.77
CA LEU A 658 14.52 -9.71 -8.79
C LEU A 658 13.96 -9.62 -10.21
N ALA A 659 14.70 -8.97 -11.09
CA ALA A 659 14.38 -8.97 -12.51
C ALA A 659 15.08 -10.15 -13.20
N ALA A 660 14.32 -11.17 -13.59
CA ALA A 660 14.87 -12.37 -14.21
C ALA A 660 13.87 -13.10 -15.12
N ASN A 661 14.37 -13.85 -16.08
CA ASN A 661 13.57 -14.74 -16.92
C ASN A 661 13.30 -16.07 -16.19
N THR A 662 12.13 -16.18 -15.57
CA THR A 662 11.71 -17.37 -14.81
C THR A 662 11.52 -18.62 -15.66
N LEU A 663 11.39 -18.51 -16.99
CA LEU A 663 11.22 -19.64 -17.90
C LEU A 663 12.53 -20.33 -18.30
N LEU A 664 13.69 -19.72 -18.01
CA LEU A 664 15.00 -20.21 -18.44
C LEU A 664 15.87 -20.55 -17.23
N GLY A 665 16.15 -21.84 -17.05
CA GLY A 665 17.17 -22.30 -16.09
C GLY A 665 18.59 -22.22 -16.66
N LEU A 666 19.58 -22.38 -15.78
CA LEU A 666 20.96 -22.68 -16.19
C LEU A 666 21.04 -24.14 -16.71
N LYS A 667 21.91 -24.40 -17.69
CA LYS A 667 22.05 -25.73 -18.31
C LYS A 667 22.93 -26.68 -17.48
N GLY A 668 23.84 -26.15 -16.66
CA GLY A 668 24.65 -26.93 -15.74
C GLY A 668 23.79 -27.65 -14.68
N GLU A 669 24.06 -28.93 -14.42
CA GLU A 669 23.32 -29.70 -13.41
C GLU A 669 23.49 -29.10 -12.00
N PRO A 670 22.42 -29.02 -11.18
CA PRO A 670 22.49 -28.57 -9.79
C PRO A 670 23.40 -29.44 -8.90
N THR A 671 23.66 -30.69 -9.32
CA THR A 671 24.44 -31.71 -8.60
C THR A 671 25.95 -31.52 -8.69
N LEU A 672 26.46 -30.62 -9.54
CA LEU A 672 27.89 -30.30 -9.64
C LEU A 672 28.31 -29.35 -8.51
N THR A 673 28.47 -29.86 -7.30
CA THR A 673 28.85 -29.05 -6.12
C THR A 673 30.11 -29.59 -5.45
N SER A 674 31.14 -28.75 -5.30
CA SER A 674 32.23 -28.97 -4.35
C SER A 674 31.87 -28.41 -2.96
N GLN A 675 32.58 -28.83 -1.90
CA GLN A 675 32.44 -28.22 -0.58
C GLN A 675 32.65 -26.69 -0.64
N LYS A 676 33.64 -26.26 -1.43
CA LYS A 676 33.94 -24.85 -1.66
C LYS A 676 32.81 -24.11 -2.40
N THR A 677 32.13 -24.76 -3.33
CA THR A 677 30.93 -24.22 -4.00
C THR A 677 29.84 -23.94 -2.97
N GLN A 678 29.56 -24.91 -2.09
CA GLN A 678 28.55 -24.77 -1.04
C GLN A 678 28.90 -23.67 -0.02
N GLU A 679 30.19 -23.53 0.33
CA GLU A 679 30.67 -22.45 1.20
C GLU A 679 30.47 -21.07 0.55
N LEU A 680 30.81 -20.93 -0.74
CA LEU A 680 30.61 -19.68 -1.50
C LEU A 680 29.12 -19.31 -1.65
N GLU A 681 28.26 -20.29 -1.90
CA GLU A 681 26.82 -20.09 -2.00
C GLU A 681 26.21 -19.67 -0.65
N ARG A 682 26.64 -20.30 0.46
CA ARG A 682 26.24 -19.86 1.81
C ARG A 682 26.69 -18.44 2.11
N GLU A 683 27.92 -18.08 1.76
CA GLU A 683 28.43 -16.72 1.92
C GLU A 683 27.66 -15.69 1.09
N LEU A 684 27.20 -16.05 -0.12
CA LEU A 684 26.34 -15.19 -0.94
C LEU A 684 25.00 -14.92 -0.26
N VAL A 685 24.36 -15.96 0.30
CA VAL A 685 23.10 -15.82 1.04
C VAL A 685 23.29 -14.92 2.27
N LEU A 686 24.34 -15.17 3.06
CA LEU A 686 24.65 -14.34 4.24
C LEU A 686 24.96 -12.89 3.86
N ASN A 687 25.66 -12.64 2.76
CA ASN A 687 25.90 -11.30 2.24
C ASN A 687 24.60 -10.61 1.77
N GLY A 688 23.67 -11.38 1.20
CA GLY A 688 22.32 -10.93 0.88
C GLY A 688 21.55 -10.48 2.12
N GLU A 689 21.56 -11.26 3.20
CA GLU A 689 20.92 -10.87 4.48
C GLU A 689 21.57 -9.61 5.08
N ARG A 690 22.90 -9.49 5.02
CA ARG A 690 23.59 -8.26 5.43
C ARG A 690 23.16 -7.05 4.59
N HIS A 691 23.01 -7.23 3.28
CA HIS A 691 22.52 -6.16 2.40
C HIS A 691 21.08 -5.78 2.73
N PHE A 692 20.20 -6.74 3.02
CA PHE A 692 18.81 -6.46 3.39
C PHE A 692 18.71 -5.46 4.56
N HIS A 693 19.56 -5.61 5.57
CA HIS A 693 19.63 -4.73 6.74
C HIS A 693 20.63 -3.56 6.59
N ALA A 694 21.27 -3.39 5.44
CA ALA A 694 22.28 -2.34 5.25
C ALA A 694 21.66 -0.93 5.23
N ILE A 695 22.08 -0.09 6.16
CA ILE A 695 21.53 1.24 6.34
C ILE A 695 22.38 2.28 5.62
N THR A 696 23.70 2.24 5.83
CA THR A 696 24.60 3.26 5.30
C THR A 696 25.08 2.92 3.89
N ARG A 697 25.42 3.95 3.11
CA ARG A 697 26.03 3.78 1.78
C ARG A 697 27.28 2.91 1.83
N GLN A 698 28.11 3.04 2.87
CA GLN A 698 29.31 2.24 3.04
C GLN A 698 28.99 0.76 3.25
N GLN A 699 27.99 0.45 4.09
CA GLN A 699 27.52 -0.92 4.30
C GLN A 699 26.98 -1.52 3.00
N LYS A 700 26.13 -0.78 2.29
CA LYS A 700 25.59 -1.20 0.98
C LYS A 700 26.72 -1.49 -0.01
N GLN A 701 27.65 -0.55 -0.19
CA GLN A 701 28.78 -0.72 -1.12
C GLN A 701 29.69 -1.87 -0.74
N ALA A 702 29.94 -2.08 0.55
CA ALA A 702 30.72 -3.23 1.03
C ALA A 702 30.04 -4.56 0.66
N CYS A 703 28.73 -4.66 0.84
CA CYS A 703 27.95 -5.82 0.43
C CYS A 703 27.98 -6.02 -1.09
N LYS A 704 27.83 -4.96 -1.89
CA LYS A 704 27.89 -5.02 -3.37
C LYS A 704 29.24 -5.54 -3.86
N ASN A 705 30.34 -4.97 -3.35
CA ASN A 705 31.70 -5.40 -3.71
C ASN A 705 31.97 -6.85 -3.29
N ARG A 706 31.47 -7.26 -2.11
CA ARG A 706 31.61 -8.62 -1.60
C ARG A 706 30.81 -9.62 -2.45
N ASP A 707 29.59 -9.27 -2.84
CA ASP A 707 28.74 -10.09 -3.72
C ASP A 707 29.41 -10.32 -5.07
N GLU A 708 29.96 -9.27 -5.70
CA GLU A 708 30.69 -9.38 -6.97
C GLU A 708 31.91 -10.31 -6.86
N ALA A 709 32.71 -10.16 -5.80
CA ALA A 709 33.85 -11.02 -5.55
C ALA A 709 33.44 -12.48 -5.33
N LEU A 710 32.36 -12.72 -4.58
CA LEU A 710 31.82 -14.05 -4.33
C LEU A 710 31.28 -14.70 -5.61
N ARG A 711 30.52 -13.97 -6.45
CA ARG A 711 30.01 -14.46 -7.74
C ARG A 711 31.14 -14.84 -8.69
N LYS A 712 32.19 -14.02 -8.78
CA LYS A 712 33.38 -14.32 -9.59
C LYS A 712 34.12 -15.56 -9.09
N ALA A 713 34.29 -15.70 -7.77
CA ALA A 713 34.92 -16.89 -7.17
C ALA A 713 34.07 -18.15 -7.39
N LEU A 714 32.75 -18.04 -7.22
CA LEU A 714 31.79 -19.12 -7.46
C LEU A 714 31.81 -19.56 -8.92
N ALA A 715 31.78 -18.63 -9.86
CA ALA A 715 31.85 -18.93 -11.28
C ALA A 715 33.16 -19.66 -11.67
N ALA A 716 34.29 -19.26 -11.08
CA ALA A 716 35.57 -19.94 -11.30
C ALA A 716 35.53 -21.38 -10.76
N GLU A 717 35.03 -21.59 -9.54
CA GLU A 717 34.89 -22.92 -8.94
C GLU A 717 33.91 -23.80 -9.71
N LEU A 718 32.76 -23.26 -10.15
CA LEU A 718 31.77 -23.98 -10.94
C LEU A 718 32.34 -24.47 -12.28
N ARG A 719 33.22 -23.71 -12.92
CA ARG A 719 33.94 -24.14 -14.13
C ARG A 719 34.85 -25.34 -13.85
N GLU A 720 35.57 -25.33 -12.73
CA GLU A 720 36.46 -26.43 -12.33
C GLU A 720 35.68 -27.74 -12.09
N VAL A 721 34.48 -27.65 -11.50
CA VAL A 721 33.61 -28.83 -11.28
C VAL A 721 32.76 -29.23 -12.49
N GLY A 722 32.97 -28.59 -13.66
CA GLY A 722 32.39 -29.01 -14.94
C GLY A 722 31.14 -28.25 -15.39
N MET A 723 30.79 -27.13 -14.77
CA MET A 723 29.72 -26.26 -15.29
C MET A 723 30.12 -25.65 -16.64
N PRO A 724 29.19 -25.56 -17.63
CA PRO A 724 29.45 -24.87 -18.87
C PRO A 724 29.92 -23.42 -18.64
N ALA A 725 31.00 -23.02 -19.33
CA ALA A 725 31.61 -21.70 -19.16
C ALA A 725 30.61 -20.54 -19.37
N ALA A 726 29.65 -20.70 -20.27
CA ALA A 726 28.59 -19.73 -20.52
C ALA A 726 27.67 -19.51 -19.31
N ASP A 727 27.30 -20.58 -18.60
CA ASP A 727 26.45 -20.49 -17.41
C ASP A 727 27.22 -19.90 -16.22
N ALA A 728 28.48 -20.28 -16.05
CA ALA A 728 29.35 -19.67 -15.05
C ALA A 728 29.56 -18.16 -15.31
N GLU A 729 29.69 -17.74 -16.58
CA GLU A 729 29.78 -16.33 -16.95
C GLU A 729 28.48 -15.55 -16.67
N LYS A 730 27.32 -16.18 -16.87
CA LYS A 730 26.03 -15.60 -16.47
C LYS A 730 25.95 -15.34 -14.96
N ILE A 731 26.50 -16.23 -14.13
CA ILE A 731 26.57 -16.02 -12.67
C ILE A 731 27.55 -14.88 -12.33
N ALA A 732 28.72 -14.86 -12.97
CA ALA A 732 29.75 -13.85 -12.71
C ALA A 732 29.33 -12.43 -13.11
N SER A 733 28.57 -12.30 -14.20
CA SER A 733 28.15 -11.00 -14.76
C SER A 733 26.84 -10.48 -14.16
N TRP A 734 26.02 -11.34 -13.55
CA TRP A 734 24.74 -10.94 -12.97
C TRP A 734 24.90 -10.04 -11.74
N ASP A 735 24.50 -8.77 -11.86
CA ASP A 735 24.41 -7.84 -10.75
C ASP A 735 22.96 -7.70 -10.27
N ARG A 736 22.65 -8.24 -9.07
CA ARG A 736 21.32 -8.14 -8.46
C ARG A 736 20.95 -6.71 -8.03
N TYR A 737 21.93 -5.81 -7.93
CA TYR A 737 21.75 -4.43 -7.50
C TYR A 737 21.55 -3.46 -8.65
N ASP A 738 21.74 -3.90 -9.90
CA ASP A 738 21.38 -3.12 -11.07
C ASP A 738 19.88 -3.19 -11.30
N THR A 739 19.22 -2.05 -11.11
CA THR A 739 17.77 -1.91 -11.22
C THR A 739 17.26 -1.91 -12.66
N HIS A 740 18.15 -1.98 -13.66
CA HIS A 740 17.82 -2.04 -15.08
C HIS A 740 18.15 -3.37 -15.73
N ALA A 741 19.05 -4.14 -15.11
CA ALA A 741 19.46 -5.42 -15.64
C ALA A 741 18.35 -6.46 -15.44
N VAL A 742 18.18 -7.32 -16.44
CA VAL A 742 17.35 -8.52 -16.36
C VAL A 742 18.28 -9.71 -16.48
N ALA A 743 18.23 -10.63 -15.53
CA ALA A 743 18.92 -11.90 -15.69
C ALA A 743 18.19 -12.74 -16.75
N GLU A 744 18.89 -13.19 -17.78
CA GLU A 744 18.31 -14.08 -18.82
C GLU A 744 18.01 -15.50 -18.31
N TRP A 745 18.17 -15.75 -17.01
CA TRP A 745 18.04 -17.04 -16.37
C TRP A 745 17.48 -16.87 -14.96
N PHE A 746 16.91 -17.93 -14.41
CA PHE A 746 16.41 -17.99 -13.05
C PHE A 746 16.86 -19.29 -12.38
N ALA A 747 17.46 -19.19 -11.20
CA ALA A 747 17.80 -20.35 -10.36
C ALA A 747 17.59 -19.97 -8.88
N PRO A 748 16.53 -20.45 -8.22
CA PRO A 748 16.16 -20.01 -6.87
C PRO A 748 17.24 -20.30 -5.82
N GLU A 749 17.98 -21.38 -5.99
CA GLU A 749 19.07 -21.77 -5.10
C GLU A 749 20.23 -20.78 -5.12
N ARG A 750 20.52 -20.17 -6.27
CA ARG A 750 21.62 -19.19 -6.44
C ARG A 750 21.18 -17.75 -6.23
N MET A 751 19.92 -17.45 -6.57
CA MET A 751 19.39 -16.10 -6.48
C MET A 751 18.86 -15.79 -5.08
N PHE A 752 18.16 -16.74 -4.46
CA PHE A 752 17.49 -16.59 -3.17
C PHE A 752 18.04 -17.49 -2.06
N GLY A 753 18.90 -18.47 -2.38
CA GLY A 753 19.39 -19.43 -1.39
C GLY A 753 18.39 -20.55 -1.06
N ILE A 754 17.39 -20.77 -1.92
CA ILE A 754 16.30 -21.72 -1.68
C ILE A 754 16.55 -22.99 -2.49
N TRP A 755 16.99 -24.04 -1.81
CA TRP A 755 17.39 -25.33 -2.42
C TRP A 755 16.27 -26.37 -2.47
N GLU A 756 15.34 -26.31 -1.52
CA GLU A 756 14.26 -27.31 -1.37
C GLU A 756 13.01 -26.96 -2.20
N GLY A 757 13.04 -25.85 -2.93
CA GLY A 757 11.88 -25.28 -3.60
C GLY A 757 11.06 -24.35 -2.70
N PHE A 758 10.00 -23.78 -3.28
CA PHE A 758 9.05 -22.94 -2.55
C PHE A 758 7.88 -23.78 -2.07
N ASP A 759 7.35 -23.47 -0.89
CA ASP A 759 6.13 -24.12 -0.38
C ASP A 759 4.89 -23.68 -1.18
N ILE A 760 4.87 -22.43 -1.67
CA ILE A 760 3.80 -21.90 -2.53
C ILE A 760 4.41 -21.17 -3.72
N VAL A 761 3.97 -21.56 -4.92
CA VAL A 761 4.18 -20.79 -6.16
C VAL A 761 2.84 -20.22 -6.58
N ILE A 762 2.70 -18.91 -6.56
CA ILE A 762 1.44 -18.22 -6.84
C ILE A 762 1.68 -17.03 -7.73
N GLY A 763 0.87 -16.85 -8.76
CA GLY A 763 1.03 -15.74 -9.68
C GLY A 763 -0.13 -15.72 -10.66
N ASN A 764 -0.21 -14.64 -11.45
CA ASN A 764 -1.25 -14.54 -12.47
C ASN A 764 -0.95 -15.59 -13.55
N PRO A 765 -1.85 -16.55 -13.82
CA PRO A 765 -1.61 -17.47 -14.92
C PRO A 765 -1.45 -16.66 -16.21
N PRO A 766 -0.50 -17.02 -17.09
CA PRO A 766 -0.39 -16.32 -18.37
C PRO A 766 -1.75 -16.40 -19.06
N TYR A 767 -2.31 -15.25 -19.49
CA TYR A 767 -3.52 -15.17 -20.33
C TYR A 767 -3.30 -15.73 -21.74
N ILE A 768 -2.47 -16.77 -21.86
CA ILE A 768 -2.44 -17.65 -22.99
C ILE A 768 -3.61 -18.60 -22.76
N ARG A 769 -4.70 -18.35 -23.49
CA ARG A 769 -5.71 -19.36 -23.78
C ARG A 769 -5.04 -20.74 -23.81
N ASN A 770 -5.35 -21.61 -22.83
CA ASN A 770 -4.66 -22.89 -22.59
C ASN A 770 -4.38 -23.72 -23.87
N HIS A 771 -5.18 -23.52 -24.91
CA HIS A 771 -5.06 -24.10 -26.25
C HIS A 771 -3.78 -23.71 -27.03
N ASN A 772 -3.02 -22.69 -26.61
CA ASN A 772 -1.80 -22.25 -27.30
C ASN A 772 -0.49 -22.70 -26.64
N LEU A 773 -0.52 -23.27 -25.43
CA LEU A 773 0.67 -23.85 -24.80
C LEU A 773 0.88 -25.27 -25.31
N SER A 774 2.06 -25.54 -25.87
CA SER A 774 2.45 -26.88 -26.28
C SER A 774 2.54 -27.82 -25.08
N VAL A 775 2.36 -29.12 -25.31
CA VAL A 775 2.51 -30.16 -24.26
C VAL A 775 3.88 -30.08 -23.57
N ARG A 776 4.90 -29.64 -24.31
CA ARG A 776 6.29 -29.52 -23.83
C ARG A 776 6.46 -28.35 -22.86
N GLU A 777 5.83 -27.22 -23.13
CA GLU A 777 5.86 -26.05 -22.24
C GLU A 777 5.10 -26.33 -20.93
N ARG A 778 3.96 -27.02 -20.99
CA ARG A 778 3.24 -27.42 -19.78
C ARG A 778 4.05 -28.40 -18.92
N ALA A 779 4.71 -29.37 -19.55
CA ALA A 779 5.58 -30.31 -18.86
C ALA A 779 6.81 -29.62 -18.25
N ALA A 780 7.37 -28.62 -18.93
CA ALA A 780 8.50 -27.83 -18.42
C ALA A 780 8.10 -26.99 -17.21
N LEU A 781 6.98 -26.26 -17.27
CA LEU A 781 6.47 -25.47 -16.14
C LEU A 781 6.17 -26.36 -14.92
N LYS A 782 5.55 -27.52 -15.14
CA LYS A 782 5.30 -28.50 -14.07
C LYS A 782 6.59 -29.04 -13.46
N ASN A 783 7.56 -29.43 -14.28
CA ASN A 783 8.84 -29.93 -13.77
C ASN A 783 9.66 -28.85 -13.03
N GLN A 784 9.47 -27.57 -13.36
CA GLN A 784 10.27 -26.47 -12.79
C GLN A 784 9.64 -25.87 -11.53
N PHE A 785 8.32 -25.85 -11.41
CA PHE A 785 7.60 -25.18 -10.32
C PHE A 785 6.74 -26.10 -9.44
N GLY A 786 6.57 -27.38 -9.81
CA GLY A 786 5.75 -28.38 -9.08
C GLY A 786 4.50 -28.80 -9.84
#